data_AF-A0A7L3D4S9-F1
#
_entry.id   AF-A0A7L3D4S9-F1
#
_cell.length_a   1.000
_cell.length_b   1.000
_cell.length_c   1.000
_cell.angle_alpha   90.00
_cell.angle_beta   90.00
_cell.angle_gamma   90.00
#
_symmetry.space_group_name_H-M   'P 1'
#
loop_
_entity.id
_entity.type
_entity.pdbx_description
1 polymer ?
#
loop_
_entity_poly.entity_id
_entity_poly.type
_entity_poly.pdbx_seq_one_letter_code
_entity_poly.pdbx_strand_id
1 'polypeptide(L)'
;MPSYTVTVATGSQWFAGTDDYVYLSLEGTAGCSERHLLDKPFYNDFERGAVDSYDVTVEEDLGEIQLIKIEKRKYWYQDDWYLKYITVKTPLGDYLEFPCYRWITDEKEIVLRDGRAKLPRDDKTQILKQHRRKELETRQKMYRWKEWHPGFPLSIDAHSHSDLPRDIQFDNEKGIDFILNYSKAMENLYVNRFMHMFQSSWSDFADFERIFVRISNTISEYVMQHWKEDFMFGYQFLNGCNPVLIRRCTEIPKKMPVTMDMVECSLERNLTLEEEVKQGNIFIVDYELLDGVDANKTDPCTIQYLAAPICLLYKNLENKIVPIAIQLGQKPGPDNPIFLPSDATYDWLLAKIWVRSSDFHIHQTVTHLLRTHLVSEVFSIAMFRQLPAVHPLFKLLVPHMRFTIAINTKAREQLICECGLFDKANATGGGGHVQMVQKAMKDLTYSSLCFPEEIKAKGMDSKEDIPYYYYRDDGIKVWEAVKSFAEDVIHIYYESDEVVCEDVELQAFVKDIYVYGMRGVKASGFPKMIRTREKLAEYLTVVIFTTSAQHAAVNFGQYDWCSWIPNAPPTMRCPPPTEKGTVTIEQIVESLPDRGRSCWHLGAVWALSQFQDNELFLGMYPDEHFVEKPVKEAMAKFRKNLDEIVNAITERNKNKKLPYYYLSPDRIPNSVAV
;
A
#
# COMPACT_ATOMS: atom_id res chain seq x y z
N MET A 1 -29.04 -4.09 45.41
CA MET A 1 -28.56 -3.33 44.24
C MET A 1 -27.58 -4.22 43.50
N PRO A 2 -27.81 -4.51 42.21
CA PRO A 2 -26.87 -5.24 41.39
C PRO A 2 -25.54 -4.49 41.31
N SER A 3 -24.41 -5.21 41.40
CA SER A 3 -23.06 -4.65 41.30
C SER A 3 -22.35 -5.22 40.09
N TYR A 4 -21.77 -4.35 39.27
CA TYR A 4 -20.99 -4.67 38.08
C TYR A 4 -19.55 -4.28 38.33
N THR A 5 -18.59 -5.15 38.02
CA THR A 5 -17.18 -4.75 38.00
C THR A 5 -16.83 -4.33 36.58
N VAL A 6 -16.53 -3.05 36.40
CA VAL A 6 -16.15 -2.45 35.13
C VAL A 6 -14.63 -2.30 35.10
N THR A 7 -13.99 -2.84 34.06
CA THR A 7 -12.56 -2.66 33.83
C THR A 7 -12.35 -1.85 32.54
N VAL A 8 -11.55 -0.80 32.61
CA VAL A 8 -11.25 0.13 31.52
C VAL A 8 -9.77 0.01 31.18
N ALA A 9 -9.45 -0.21 29.90
CA ALA A 9 -8.06 -0.31 29.44
C ALA A 9 -7.67 0.88 28.55
N THR A 10 -6.69 1.66 28.98
CA THR A 10 -6.16 2.81 28.23
C THR A 10 -5.06 2.38 27.25
N GLY A 11 -4.96 3.10 26.13
CA GLY A 11 -3.95 2.92 25.09
C GLY A 11 -2.52 3.15 25.58
N SER A 12 -1.56 2.53 24.89
CA SER A 12 -0.12 2.72 25.13
C SER A 12 0.51 3.75 24.16
N GLN A 13 -0.31 4.38 23.32
CA GLN A 13 0.11 5.45 22.40
C GLN A 13 0.61 6.67 23.18
N TRP A 14 1.39 7.52 22.52
CA TRP A 14 1.76 8.81 23.07
C TRP A 14 0.51 9.67 23.28
N PHE A 15 0.42 10.32 24.44
CA PHE A 15 -0.74 11.15 24.84
C PHE A 15 -2.06 10.38 24.96
N ALA A 16 -2.00 9.06 25.16
CA ALA A 16 -3.20 8.23 25.28
C ALA A 16 -3.95 8.35 26.62
N GLY A 17 -3.32 8.87 27.68
CA GLY A 17 -3.92 9.00 29.01
C GLY A 17 -4.70 10.30 29.18
N THR A 18 -5.53 10.38 30.23
CA THR A 18 -6.39 11.54 30.49
C THR A 18 -6.54 11.87 31.98
N ASP A 19 -6.59 13.16 32.28
CA ASP A 19 -6.92 13.73 33.60
C ASP A 19 -8.38 14.24 33.65
N ASP A 20 -9.14 14.08 32.57
CA ASP A 20 -10.54 14.49 32.49
C ASP A 20 -11.47 13.53 33.24
N TYR A 21 -12.65 14.02 33.62
CA TYR A 21 -13.65 13.18 34.26
C TYR A 21 -14.25 12.20 33.26
N VAL A 22 -14.18 10.91 33.55
CA VAL A 22 -14.80 9.85 32.75
C VAL A 22 -16.08 9.36 33.43
N TYR A 23 -17.19 9.47 32.73
CA TYR A 23 -18.48 8.98 33.17
C TYR A 23 -18.91 7.77 32.35
N LEU A 24 -19.60 6.84 33.00
CA LEU A 24 -20.11 5.61 32.41
C LEU A 24 -21.59 5.40 32.73
N SER A 25 -22.33 4.92 31.73
CA SER A 25 -23.68 4.37 31.92
C SER A 25 -23.84 3.03 31.20
N LEU A 26 -24.53 2.10 31.87
CA LEU A 26 -24.84 0.77 31.37
C LEU A 26 -26.28 0.76 30.83
N GLU A 27 -26.46 0.45 29.56
CA GLU A 27 -27.79 0.32 28.95
C GLU A 27 -28.09 -1.15 28.65
N GLY A 28 -29.08 -1.70 29.35
CA GLY A 28 -29.54 -3.08 29.19
C GLY A 28 -30.95 -3.18 28.62
N THR A 29 -31.46 -4.40 28.49
CA THR A 29 -32.78 -4.67 27.93
C THR A 29 -33.95 -4.17 28.78
N ALA A 30 -33.75 -4.05 30.10
CA ALA A 30 -34.80 -3.67 31.06
C ALA A 30 -34.69 -2.20 31.52
N GLY A 31 -33.54 -1.55 31.34
CA GLY A 31 -33.32 -0.18 31.78
C GLY A 31 -31.93 0.35 31.47
N CYS A 32 -31.67 1.59 31.87
CA CYS A 32 -30.36 2.23 31.78
C CYS A 32 -29.96 2.68 33.18
N SER A 33 -28.70 2.46 33.57
CA SER A 33 -28.18 2.98 34.84
C SER A 33 -28.14 4.50 34.83
N GLU A 34 -28.01 5.11 36.02
CA GLU A 34 -27.55 6.49 36.10
C GLU A 34 -26.12 6.65 35.57
N ARG A 35 -25.66 7.90 35.58
CA ARG A 35 -24.30 8.26 35.17
C ARG A 35 -23.34 8.11 36.35
N HIS A 36 -22.40 7.19 36.24
CA HIS A 36 -21.39 6.91 37.26
C HIS A 36 -20.07 7.60 36.90
N LEU A 37 -19.52 8.38 37.83
CA LEU A 37 -18.15 8.88 37.70
C LEU A 37 -17.18 7.73 38.00
N LEU A 38 -16.27 7.45 37.07
CA LEU A 38 -15.21 6.48 37.27
C LEU A 38 -14.00 7.20 37.87
N ASP A 39 -13.83 7.09 39.18
CA ASP A 39 -12.77 7.75 39.93
C ASP A 39 -12.41 6.91 41.17
N LYS A 40 -11.12 6.75 41.41
CA LYS A 40 -10.58 6.11 42.62
C LYS A 40 -9.92 7.17 43.51
N PRO A 41 -10.34 7.31 44.78
CA PRO A 41 -9.75 8.28 45.69
C PRO A 41 -8.22 8.10 45.83
N PHE A 42 -7.47 9.18 45.61
CA PHE A 42 -6.00 9.23 45.71
C PHE A 42 -5.25 8.32 44.73
N TYR A 43 -5.87 7.97 43.61
CA TYR A 43 -5.27 7.21 42.53
C TYR A 43 -5.33 8.03 41.24
N ASN A 44 -4.36 7.83 40.36
CA ASN A 44 -4.33 8.50 39.06
C ASN A 44 -4.88 7.55 38.01
N ASP A 45 -6.15 7.72 37.66
CA ASP A 45 -6.89 6.86 36.74
C ASP A 45 -6.53 7.13 35.28
N PHE A 46 -6.74 6.14 34.42
CA PHE A 46 -6.64 6.27 32.96
C PHE A 46 -5.27 6.69 32.42
N GLU A 47 -4.22 6.38 33.17
CA GLU A 47 -2.84 6.58 32.72
C GLU A 47 -2.53 5.80 31.44
N ARG A 48 -1.55 6.28 30.68
CA ARG A 48 -1.11 5.63 29.45
C ARG A 48 -0.73 4.16 29.73
N GLY A 49 -1.43 3.23 29.09
CA GLY A 49 -1.24 1.78 29.22
C GLY A 49 -1.83 1.17 30.50
N ALA A 50 -2.56 1.95 31.31
CA ALA A 50 -3.19 1.47 32.52
C ALA A 50 -4.43 0.61 32.26
N VAL A 51 -4.77 -0.20 33.26
CA VAL A 51 -5.99 -1.00 33.31
C VAL A 51 -6.64 -0.78 34.67
N ASP A 52 -7.76 -0.10 34.69
CA ASP A 52 -8.42 0.36 35.89
C ASP A 52 -9.76 -0.33 36.10
N SER A 53 -10.03 -0.83 37.32
CA SER A 53 -11.30 -1.48 37.66
C SER A 53 -12.11 -0.72 38.70
N TYR A 54 -13.43 -0.69 38.52
CA TYR A 54 -14.39 0.04 39.34
C TYR A 54 -15.59 -0.86 39.65
N ASP A 55 -16.12 -0.78 40.86
CA ASP A 55 -17.38 -1.43 41.22
C ASP A 55 -18.54 -0.43 41.06
N VAL A 56 -19.42 -0.71 40.10
CA VAL A 56 -20.58 0.11 39.74
C VAL A 56 -21.84 -0.56 40.27
N THR A 57 -22.44 0.06 41.28
CA THR A 57 -23.71 -0.40 41.87
C THR A 57 -24.87 0.38 41.25
N VAL A 58 -25.90 -0.31 40.77
CA VAL A 58 -27.07 0.30 40.12
C VAL A 58 -28.34 0.10 40.93
N GLU A 59 -29.30 1.02 40.80
CA GLU A 59 -30.55 0.98 41.59
C GLU A 59 -31.45 -0.21 41.21
N GLU A 60 -31.57 -0.49 39.90
CA GLU A 60 -32.47 -1.49 39.34
C GLU A 60 -31.73 -2.55 38.50
N ASP A 61 -32.37 -3.71 38.29
CA ASP A 61 -31.86 -4.72 37.36
C ASP A 61 -31.99 -4.22 35.90
N LEU A 62 -30.87 -4.13 35.19
CA LEU A 62 -30.80 -3.63 33.82
C LEU A 62 -31.11 -4.72 32.77
N GLY A 63 -31.22 -5.99 33.18
CA GLY A 63 -31.31 -7.13 32.26
C GLY A 63 -29.99 -7.38 31.51
N GLU A 64 -30.07 -7.87 30.27
CA GLU A 64 -28.87 -8.12 29.46
C GLU A 64 -28.28 -6.79 28.99
N ILE A 65 -27.04 -6.50 29.37
CA ILE A 65 -26.34 -5.29 28.93
C ILE A 65 -26.18 -5.31 27.40
N GLN A 66 -26.63 -4.25 26.75
CA GLN A 66 -26.59 -4.09 25.30
C GLN A 66 -25.51 -3.09 24.87
N LEU A 67 -25.38 -1.97 25.59
CA LEU A 67 -24.50 -0.87 25.24
C LEU A 67 -23.80 -0.30 26.48
N ILE A 68 -22.61 0.26 26.29
CA ILE A 68 -21.92 1.10 27.27
C ILE A 68 -21.84 2.51 26.70
N LYS A 69 -22.23 3.50 27.50
CA LYS A 69 -22.08 4.92 27.18
C LYS A 69 -20.92 5.49 27.98
N ILE A 70 -20.03 6.20 27.29
CA ILE A 70 -18.87 6.88 27.87
C ILE A 70 -18.95 8.36 27.53
N GLU A 71 -18.87 9.21 28.55
CA GLU A 71 -18.82 10.66 28.41
C GLU A 71 -17.55 11.16 29.11
N LYS A 72 -16.70 11.86 28.37
CA LYS A 72 -15.53 12.55 28.93
C LYS A 72 -15.89 14.00 29.18
N ARG A 73 -15.58 14.55 30.35
CA ARG A 73 -15.81 15.97 30.66
C ARG A 73 -14.53 16.62 31.12
N LYS A 74 -14.31 17.82 30.59
CA LYS A 74 -13.14 18.61 30.91
C LYS A 74 -13.02 18.86 32.41
N TYR A 75 -11.87 18.50 33.00
CA TYR A 75 -11.54 18.92 34.36
C TYR A 75 -10.91 20.32 34.39
N TRP A 76 -9.76 20.49 33.73
CA TRP A 76 -9.05 21.79 33.68
C TRP A 76 -8.57 22.16 32.28
N TYR A 77 -7.91 21.24 31.58
CA TYR A 77 -7.50 21.39 30.18
C TYR A 77 -8.11 20.27 29.36
N GLN A 78 -8.42 20.53 28.09
CA GLN A 78 -8.91 19.48 27.23
C GLN A 78 -7.72 18.62 26.81
N ASP A 79 -7.81 17.32 27.10
CA ASP A 79 -6.89 16.31 26.62
C ASP A 79 -7.62 15.32 25.69
N ASP A 80 -6.86 14.45 25.03
CA ASP A 80 -7.40 13.35 24.25
C ASP A 80 -7.19 12.06 25.05
N TRP A 81 -8.12 11.11 24.98
CA TRP A 81 -7.97 9.81 25.64
C TRP A 81 -8.09 8.67 24.63
N TYR A 82 -7.13 7.74 24.58
CA TYR A 82 -7.27 6.54 23.75
C TYR A 82 -7.79 5.38 24.59
N LEU A 83 -9.04 4.98 24.34
CA LEU A 83 -9.67 3.85 25.01
C LEU A 83 -9.50 2.58 24.16
N LYS A 84 -8.85 1.54 24.72
CA LYS A 84 -8.73 0.23 24.05
C LYS A 84 -10.04 -0.55 24.12
N TYR A 85 -10.47 -0.88 25.33
CA TYR A 85 -11.68 -1.67 25.56
C TYR A 85 -12.21 -1.42 26.97
N ILE A 86 -13.47 -1.81 27.16
CA ILE A 86 -14.09 -1.91 28.47
C ILE A 86 -14.57 -3.35 28.66
N THR A 87 -14.38 -3.91 29.85
CA THR A 87 -15.01 -5.18 30.21
C THR A 87 -15.94 -5.00 31.40
N VAL A 88 -17.02 -5.78 31.42
CA VAL A 88 -18.05 -5.73 32.44
C VAL A 88 -18.29 -7.14 32.94
N LYS A 89 -18.02 -7.35 34.23
CA LYS A 89 -18.45 -8.53 34.95
C LYS A 89 -19.83 -8.27 35.57
N THR A 90 -20.83 -9.03 35.14
CA THR A 90 -22.22 -8.87 35.62
C THR A 90 -22.39 -9.43 37.03
N PRO A 91 -23.47 -9.05 37.74
CA PRO A 91 -23.83 -9.65 39.03
C PRO A 91 -24.01 -11.18 38.97
N LEU A 92 -24.35 -11.71 37.80
CA LEU A 92 -24.52 -13.16 37.55
C LEU A 92 -23.19 -13.87 37.27
N GLY A 93 -22.10 -13.12 37.12
CA GLY A 93 -20.76 -13.64 36.84
C GLY A 93 -20.42 -13.73 35.35
N ASP A 94 -21.29 -13.27 34.45
CA ASP A 94 -21.00 -13.19 33.01
C ASP A 94 -19.93 -12.12 32.74
N TYR A 95 -19.11 -12.35 31.72
CA TYR A 95 -18.07 -11.43 31.31
C TYR A 95 -18.34 -10.93 29.89
N LEU A 96 -18.50 -9.63 29.76
CA LEU A 96 -18.76 -8.95 28.49
C LEU A 96 -17.58 -8.03 28.18
N GLU A 97 -17.12 -8.06 26.93
CA GLU A 97 -16.04 -7.20 26.44
C GLU A 97 -16.58 -6.26 25.37
N PHE A 98 -16.19 -5.00 25.43
CA PHE A 98 -16.62 -3.90 24.58
C PHE A 98 -15.39 -3.26 23.94
N PRO A 99 -14.95 -3.77 22.77
CA PRO A 99 -13.85 -3.19 22.00
C PRO A 99 -14.16 -1.74 21.58
N CYS A 100 -13.20 -0.83 21.80
CA CYS A 100 -13.31 0.57 21.40
C CYS A 100 -12.25 0.92 20.35
N TYR A 101 -10.97 0.92 20.76
CA TYR A 101 -9.79 1.25 19.95
C TYR A 101 -9.90 2.61 19.21
N ARG A 102 -10.30 3.65 19.94
CA ARG A 102 -10.58 4.99 19.40
C ARG A 102 -10.16 6.10 20.35
N TRP A 103 -9.97 7.29 19.78
CA TRP A 103 -9.68 8.51 20.51
C TRP A 103 -10.97 9.21 20.94
N ILE A 104 -11.08 9.51 22.24
CA ILE A 104 -12.14 10.30 22.86
C ILE A 104 -11.60 11.71 23.06
N THR A 105 -12.02 12.64 22.22
CA THR A 105 -11.41 13.98 22.11
C THR A 105 -12.31 15.11 22.59
N ASP A 106 -13.63 14.94 22.49
CA ASP A 106 -14.61 15.94 22.87
C ASP A 106 -15.57 15.40 23.95
N GLU A 107 -16.47 16.27 24.42
CA GLU A 107 -17.46 15.90 25.43
C GLU A 107 -18.67 15.14 24.84
N LYS A 108 -18.56 14.62 23.60
CA LYS A 108 -19.64 13.81 23.02
C LYS A 108 -19.61 12.42 23.62
N GLU A 109 -20.81 11.92 23.89
CA GLU A 109 -21.03 10.54 24.31
C GLU A 109 -20.57 9.57 23.22
N ILE A 110 -19.71 8.63 23.61
CA ILE A 110 -19.36 7.46 22.81
C ILE A 110 -20.17 6.29 23.32
N VAL A 111 -20.75 5.54 22.38
CA VAL A 111 -21.56 4.36 22.69
C VAL A 111 -20.87 3.15 22.11
N LEU A 112 -20.59 2.17 22.95
CA LEU A 112 -19.92 0.92 22.60
C LEU A 112 -20.91 -0.23 22.65
N ARG A 113 -20.71 -1.21 21.76
CA ARG A 113 -21.42 -2.48 21.75
C ARG A 113 -20.47 -3.59 22.16
N ASP A 114 -21.05 -4.69 22.66
CA ASP A 114 -20.30 -5.89 22.95
C ASP A 114 -19.50 -6.40 21.74
N GLY A 115 -18.41 -7.11 22.01
CA GLY A 115 -17.42 -7.50 21.02
C GLY A 115 -17.89 -8.55 20.00
N ARG A 116 -19.02 -9.22 20.22
CA ARG A 116 -19.55 -10.24 19.29
C ARG A 116 -19.91 -9.57 17.97
N ALA A 117 -19.40 -10.10 16.87
CA ALA A 117 -19.67 -9.53 15.56
C ALA A 117 -21.11 -9.84 15.11
N LYS A 118 -21.77 -8.85 14.53
CA LYS A 118 -23.21 -8.91 14.24
C LYS A 118 -23.53 -8.30 12.89
N LEU A 119 -24.39 -8.97 12.12
CA LEU A 119 -24.98 -8.46 10.90
C LEU A 119 -26.22 -7.61 11.21
N PRO A 120 -26.71 -6.77 10.28
CA PRO A 120 -27.91 -5.96 10.49
C PRO A 120 -29.14 -6.77 10.91
N ARG A 121 -29.28 -7.98 10.35
CA ARG A 121 -30.38 -8.91 10.64
C ARG A 121 -30.36 -9.47 12.06
N ASP A 122 -29.22 -9.41 12.75
CA ASP A 122 -29.05 -9.97 14.09
C ASP A 122 -29.55 -9.02 15.18
N ASP A 123 -29.69 -7.73 14.86
CA ASP A 123 -30.16 -6.73 15.82
C ASP A 123 -31.66 -6.87 16.03
N LYS A 124 -32.06 -7.46 17.17
CA LYS A 124 -33.47 -7.74 17.48
C LYS A 124 -34.16 -6.61 18.22
N THR A 125 -33.42 -5.87 19.06
CA THR A 125 -33.98 -4.78 19.87
C THR A 125 -33.93 -3.44 19.13
N GLN A 126 -34.83 -2.54 19.49
CA GLN A 126 -34.86 -1.19 18.92
C GLN A 126 -33.61 -0.38 19.32
N ILE A 127 -33.08 -0.62 20.52
CA ILE A 127 -31.85 0.00 21.05
C ILE A 127 -30.67 -0.25 20.11
N LEU A 128 -30.42 -1.53 19.77
CA LEU A 128 -29.31 -1.92 18.89
C LEU A 128 -29.48 -1.37 17.47
N LYS A 129 -30.68 -1.46 16.90
CA LYS A 129 -30.98 -0.92 15.56
C LYS A 129 -30.76 0.59 15.49
N GLN A 130 -31.20 1.33 16.51
CA GLN A 130 -31.01 2.78 16.60
C GLN A 130 -29.54 3.15 16.75
N HIS A 131 -28.80 2.45 17.61
CA HIS A 131 -27.36 2.65 17.78
C HIS A 131 -26.61 2.46 16.46
N ARG A 132 -26.80 1.32 15.78
CA ARG A 132 -26.19 1.00 14.48
C ARG A 132 -26.49 2.07 13.43
N ARG A 133 -27.75 2.50 13.31
CA ARG A 133 -28.15 3.55 12.35
C ARG A 133 -27.48 4.89 12.66
N LYS A 134 -27.50 5.32 13.93
CA LYS A 134 -26.91 6.58 14.37
C LYS A 134 -25.39 6.60 14.21
N GLU A 135 -24.73 5.45 14.44
CA GLU A 135 -23.29 5.28 14.17
C GLU A 135 -23.00 5.56 12.69
N LEU A 136 -23.69 4.87 11.77
CA LEU A 136 -23.49 5.06 10.33
C LEU A 136 -23.83 6.48 9.87
N GLU A 137 -24.93 7.07 10.35
CA GLU A 137 -25.28 8.47 10.06
C GLU A 137 -24.17 9.45 10.50
N THR A 138 -23.53 9.18 11.64
CA THR A 138 -22.42 9.98 12.17
C THR A 138 -21.16 9.79 11.33
N ARG A 139 -20.81 8.53 11.02
CA ARG A 139 -19.64 8.21 10.20
C ARG A 139 -19.76 8.77 8.78
N GLN A 140 -20.94 8.73 8.15
CA GLN A 140 -21.14 9.29 6.81
C GLN A 140 -21.00 10.82 6.76
N LYS A 141 -21.26 11.51 7.88
CA LYS A 141 -21.00 12.95 8.03
C LYS A 141 -19.52 13.25 8.27
N MET A 142 -18.84 12.37 9.00
CA MET A 142 -17.44 12.52 9.40
C MET A 142 -16.46 12.17 8.26
N TYR A 143 -16.67 11.02 7.61
CA TYR A 143 -15.81 10.52 6.53
C TYR A 143 -16.48 10.77 5.19
N ARG A 144 -16.17 11.90 4.55
CA ARG A 144 -16.79 12.28 3.26
C ARG A 144 -15.80 12.08 2.12
N TRP A 145 -16.34 11.83 0.93
CA TRP A 145 -15.57 11.74 -0.29
C TRP A 145 -15.29 13.12 -0.87
N LYS A 146 -14.10 13.31 -1.45
CA LYS A 146 -13.69 14.50 -2.19
C LYS A 146 -12.86 14.11 -3.40
N GLU A 147 -13.03 14.87 -4.47
CA GLU A 147 -12.12 14.80 -5.62
C GLU A 147 -10.93 15.72 -5.36
N TRP A 148 -9.74 15.15 -5.18
CA TRP A 148 -8.51 15.93 -5.01
C TRP A 148 -8.02 16.52 -6.34
N HIS A 149 -7.92 15.68 -7.37
CA HIS A 149 -7.68 16.09 -8.76
C HIS A 149 -8.68 15.45 -9.72
N PRO A 150 -9.00 16.11 -10.85
CA PRO A 150 -9.90 15.54 -11.86
C PRO A 150 -9.45 14.16 -12.32
N GLY A 151 -10.38 13.21 -12.32
CA GLY A 151 -10.14 11.85 -12.83
C GLY A 151 -9.39 10.91 -11.88
N PHE A 152 -8.97 11.37 -10.71
CA PHE A 152 -8.46 10.49 -9.65
C PHE A 152 -9.61 9.68 -9.02
N PRO A 153 -9.31 8.54 -8.37
CA PRO A 153 -10.18 7.98 -7.36
C PRO A 153 -10.54 9.06 -6.31
N LEU A 154 -11.79 9.07 -5.83
CA LEU A 154 -12.14 9.99 -4.76
C LEU A 154 -11.39 9.61 -3.48
N SER A 155 -10.98 10.62 -2.72
CA SER A 155 -10.23 10.50 -1.46
C SER A 155 -11.02 11.09 -0.29
N ILE A 156 -10.41 11.15 0.90
CA ILE A 156 -11.04 11.77 2.07
C ILE A 156 -11.22 13.28 1.86
N ASP A 157 -12.30 13.84 2.38
CA ASP A 157 -12.55 15.27 2.44
C ASP A 157 -11.80 15.94 3.60
N ALA A 158 -10.49 16.04 3.45
CA ALA A 158 -9.58 16.76 4.33
C ALA A 158 -8.51 17.48 3.50
N HIS A 159 -8.07 18.66 3.94
CA HIS A 159 -7.03 19.41 3.23
C HIS A 159 -5.64 19.12 3.80
N SER A 160 -5.54 19.01 5.12
CA SER A 160 -4.31 18.62 5.83
C SER A 160 -4.56 17.44 6.76
N HIS A 161 -3.47 16.84 7.25
CA HIS A 161 -3.56 15.76 8.24
C HIS A 161 -4.32 16.15 9.51
N SER A 162 -4.15 17.39 9.97
CA SER A 162 -4.82 17.94 11.16
C SER A 162 -6.35 18.07 11.02
N ASP A 163 -6.89 18.12 9.80
CA ASP A 163 -8.34 18.15 9.55
C ASP A 163 -8.99 16.76 9.72
N LEU A 164 -8.19 15.69 9.75
CA LEU A 164 -8.70 14.34 9.86
C LEU A 164 -9.31 14.10 11.24
N PRO A 165 -10.39 13.30 11.35
CA PRO A 165 -10.82 12.76 12.64
C PRO A 165 -9.66 12.06 13.35
N ARG A 166 -9.51 12.30 14.66
CA ARG A 166 -8.38 11.78 15.45
C ARG A 166 -8.20 10.25 15.32
N ASP A 167 -9.30 9.51 15.20
CA ASP A 167 -9.34 8.05 14.98
C ASP A 167 -8.54 7.55 13.77
N ILE A 168 -8.34 8.40 12.76
CA ILE A 168 -7.62 8.03 11.53
C ILE A 168 -6.37 8.89 11.30
N GLN A 169 -5.93 9.64 12.31
CA GLN A 169 -4.64 10.32 12.31
C GLN A 169 -3.52 9.35 12.70
N PHE A 170 -2.27 9.81 12.59
CA PHE A 170 -1.15 9.11 13.20
C PHE A 170 -1.17 9.31 14.72
N ASP A 171 -0.69 8.31 15.47
CA ASP A 171 -0.55 8.42 16.92
C ASP A 171 0.35 9.60 17.30
N ASN A 172 1.42 9.81 16.53
CA ASN A 172 2.31 10.97 16.62
C ASN A 172 2.35 11.71 15.28
N GLU A 173 1.80 12.92 15.23
CA GLU A 173 1.72 13.76 14.02
C GLU A 173 3.09 14.05 13.40
N LYS A 174 4.15 14.14 14.20
CA LYS A 174 5.53 14.36 13.73
C LYS A 174 6.32 13.06 13.50
N GLY A 175 5.76 11.91 13.88
CA GLY A 175 6.43 10.62 13.72
C GLY A 175 6.49 10.15 12.26
N ILE A 176 5.47 10.50 11.47
CA ILE A 176 5.35 10.14 10.05
C ILE A 176 5.03 11.41 9.25
N ASP A 177 6.09 12.14 8.90
CA ASP A 177 6.04 13.40 8.15
C ASP A 177 7.11 13.37 7.04
N PHE A 178 6.71 13.63 5.79
CA PHE A 178 7.62 13.46 4.64
C PHE A 178 8.80 14.43 4.68
N ILE A 179 8.55 15.68 5.07
CA ILE A 179 9.59 16.71 5.14
C ILE A 179 10.63 16.32 6.19
N LEU A 180 10.17 15.97 7.40
CA LEU A 180 11.07 15.58 8.48
C LEU A 180 11.82 14.28 8.16
N ASN A 181 11.11 13.26 7.67
CA ASN A 181 11.70 11.94 7.41
C ASN A 181 12.73 12.01 6.27
N TYR A 182 12.45 12.74 5.18
CA TYR A 182 13.41 12.86 4.08
C TYR A 182 14.63 13.67 4.49
N SER A 183 14.44 14.75 5.26
CA SER A 183 15.54 15.56 5.78
C SER A 183 16.46 14.74 6.69
N LYS A 184 15.87 14.01 7.65
CA LYS A 184 16.58 13.13 8.56
C LYS A 184 17.29 11.98 7.82
N ALA A 185 16.66 11.43 6.77
CA ALA A 185 17.28 10.43 5.92
C ALA A 185 18.54 10.99 5.22
N MET A 186 18.45 12.18 4.62
CA MET A 186 19.61 12.81 3.96
C MET A 186 20.76 13.10 4.94
N GLU A 187 20.44 13.45 6.19
CA GLU A 187 21.44 13.61 7.26
C GLU A 187 22.09 12.28 7.65
N ASN A 188 21.28 11.24 7.89
CA ASN A 188 21.76 9.89 8.24
C ASN A 188 22.61 9.26 7.14
N LEU A 189 22.31 9.57 5.88
CA LEU A 189 23.05 9.11 4.70
C LEU A 189 24.27 10.01 4.38
N TYR A 190 24.53 11.06 5.17
CA TYR A 190 25.63 12.01 4.96
C TYR A 190 25.62 12.70 3.57
N VAL A 191 24.44 12.84 2.96
CA VAL A 191 24.25 13.48 1.64
C VAL A 191 23.63 14.86 1.74
N ASN A 192 23.25 15.31 2.94
CA ASN A 192 22.64 16.62 3.21
C ASN A 192 23.39 17.81 2.59
N ARG A 193 24.74 17.76 2.51
CA ARG A 193 25.54 18.81 1.83
C ARG A 193 25.18 19.04 0.36
N PHE A 194 24.53 18.07 -0.29
CA PHE A 194 24.14 18.12 -1.69
C PHE A 194 22.70 18.60 -1.90
N MET A 195 21.89 18.79 -0.85
CA MET A 195 20.43 18.98 -0.95
C MET A 195 19.97 20.20 -1.79
N HIS A 196 20.86 21.16 -2.04
CA HIS A 196 20.60 22.35 -2.84
C HIS A 196 21.42 22.42 -4.15
N MET A 197 22.19 21.38 -4.48
CA MET A 197 23.10 21.36 -5.63
C MET A 197 22.41 20.90 -6.93
N PHE A 198 21.32 21.56 -7.30
CA PHE A 198 20.46 21.19 -8.46
C PHE A 198 21.08 21.46 -9.85
N GLN A 199 22.28 22.04 -9.89
CA GLN A 199 23.00 22.43 -11.12
C GLN A 199 24.41 21.82 -11.17
N SER A 200 24.70 20.85 -10.30
CA SER A 200 26.02 20.22 -10.22
C SER A 200 25.92 18.75 -10.56
N SER A 201 26.41 18.36 -11.72
CA SER A 201 26.57 16.95 -12.10
C SER A 201 27.60 16.25 -11.21
N TRP A 202 27.50 14.93 -11.10
CA TRP A 202 28.63 14.10 -10.70
C TRP A 202 29.73 14.21 -11.75
N SER A 203 31.02 14.15 -11.37
CA SER A 203 32.10 14.26 -12.34
C SER A 203 32.25 13.00 -13.21
N ASP A 204 31.99 11.85 -12.59
CA ASP A 204 32.02 10.51 -13.19
C ASP A 204 31.25 9.54 -12.27
N PHE A 205 31.15 8.27 -12.64
CA PHE A 205 30.52 7.26 -11.78
C PHE A 205 31.28 7.05 -10.46
N ALA A 206 32.60 7.20 -10.44
CA ALA A 206 33.43 6.99 -9.24
C ALA A 206 33.21 8.09 -8.18
N ASP A 207 32.78 9.28 -8.57
CA ASP A 207 32.37 10.37 -7.69
C ASP A 207 31.11 10.00 -6.89
N PHE A 208 30.08 9.48 -7.56
CA PHE A 208 28.87 8.97 -6.88
C PHE A 208 29.17 7.70 -6.07
N GLU A 209 29.94 6.76 -6.63
CA GLU A 209 30.33 5.52 -5.98
C GLU A 209 31.00 5.76 -4.62
N ARG A 210 31.91 6.74 -4.53
CA ARG A 210 32.58 7.12 -3.26
C ARG A 210 31.62 7.51 -2.14
N ILE A 211 30.45 8.04 -2.49
CA ILE A 211 29.37 8.35 -1.53
C ILE A 211 28.56 7.09 -1.25
N PHE A 212 28.17 6.40 -2.32
CA PHE A 212 27.27 5.27 -2.28
C PHE A 212 27.78 4.09 -1.44
N VAL A 213 29.07 3.74 -1.55
CA VAL A 213 29.69 2.63 -0.78
C VAL A 213 29.59 2.81 0.75
N ARG A 214 29.34 4.03 1.24
CA ARG A 214 29.17 4.31 2.67
C ARG A 214 27.74 4.11 3.17
N ILE A 215 26.79 4.03 2.25
CA ILE A 215 25.35 4.01 2.53
C ILE A 215 24.64 2.81 1.88
N SER A 216 25.36 1.99 1.13
CA SER A 216 24.84 0.81 0.48
C SER A 216 24.47 -0.28 1.48
N ASN A 217 23.42 -1.03 1.15
CA ASN A 217 23.11 -2.34 1.74
C ASN A 217 23.47 -3.47 0.76
N THR A 218 23.25 -4.72 1.17
CA THR A 218 23.61 -5.93 0.40
C THR A 218 23.08 -5.94 -1.02
N ILE A 219 21.79 -5.65 -1.24
CA ILE A 219 21.19 -5.70 -2.59
C ILE A 219 21.68 -4.52 -3.42
N SER A 220 21.70 -3.33 -2.83
CA SER A 220 22.10 -2.11 -3.53
C SER A 220 23.58 -2.12 -3.95
N GLU A 221 24.46 -2.75 -3.15
CA GLU A 221 25.86 -2.99 -3.52
C GLU A 221 25.97 -4.00 -4.67
N TYR A 222 25.17 -5.06 -4.65
CA TYR A 222 25.09 -6.01 -5.76
C TYR A 222 24.61 -5.31 -7.04
N VAL A 223 23.60 -4.43 -6.95
CA VAL A 223 23.13 -3.60 -8.08
C VAL A 223 24.28 -2.73 -8.60
N MET A 224 25.01 -2.01 -7.75
CA MET A 224 26.16 -1.20 -8.16
C MET A 224 27.20 -2.01 -8.95
N GLN A 225 27.45 -3.26 -8.56
CA GLN A 225 28.40 -4.14 -9.25
C GLN A 225 27.87 -4.69 -10.58
N HIS A 226 26.57 -4.93 -10.69
CA HIS A 226 25.97 -5.72 -11.79
C HIS A 226 24.96 -4.96 -12.68
N TRP A 227 24.65 -3.68 -12.41
CA TRP A 227 23.60 -2.93 -13.14
C TRP A 227 23.82 -2.82 -14.65
N LYS A 228 25.06 -2.96 -15.12
CA LYS A 228 25.39 -2.94 -16.56
C LYS A 228 25.07 -4.27 -17.25
N GLU A 229 24.86 -5.35 -16.51
CA GLU A 229 24.58 -6.68 -17.06
C GLU A 229 23.14 -6.80 -17.55
N ASP A 230 22.96 -7.42 -18.72
CA ASP A 230 21.63 -7.64 -19.32
C ASP A 230 20.75 -8.57 -18.48
N PHE A 231 21.36 -9.57 -17.84
CA PHE A 231 20.64 -10.43 -16.90
C PHE A 231 20.12 -9.66 -15.69
N MET A 232 20.93 -8.78 -15.08
CA MET A 232 20.49 -7.99 -13.94
C MET A 232 19.39 -7.00 -14.32
N PHE A 233 19.44 -6.44 -15.52
CA PHE A 233 18.37 -5.62 -16.08
C PHE A 233 17.07 -6.42 -16.26
N GLY A 234 17.13 -7.60 -16.89
CA GLY A 234 15.96 -8.45 -17.11
C GLY A 234 15.39 -9.04 -15.82
N TYR A 235 16.23 -9.40 -14.86
CA TYR A 235 15.86 -9.95 -13.55
C TYR A 235 14.93 -9.02 -12.76
N GLN A 236 15.14 -7.70 -12.87
CA GLN A 236 14.35 -6.70 -12.14
C GLN A 236 12.88 -6.66 -12.56
N PHE A 237 12.55 -7.03 -13.80
CA PHE A 237 11.15 -7.11 -14.23
C PHE A 237 10.39 -8.26 -13.56
N LEU A 238 11.10 -9.23 -12.98
CA LEU A 238 10.51 -10.35 -12.25
C LEU A 238 10.61 -10.18 -10.73
N ASN A 239 11.73 -9.64 -10.24
CA ASN A 239 12.08 -9.71 -8.81
C ASN A 239 12.62 -8.39 -8.26
N GLY A 240 12.57 -7.32 -9.05
CA GLY A 240 12.95 -5.97 -8.61
C GLY A 240 11.83 -5.29 -7.83
N CYS A 241 11.90 -3.95 -7.74
CA CYS A 241 10.91 -3.16 -7.02
C CYS A 241 9.58 -2.95 -7.80
N ASN A 242 9.57 -3.17 -9.12
CA ASN A 242 8.37 -3.02 -9.97
C ASN A 242 8.09 -4.27 -10.83
N PRO A 243 7.89 -5.45 -10.22
CA PRO A 243 7.84 -6.72 -10.94
C PRO A 243 6.47 -6.99 -11.59
N VAL A 244 5.80 -5.97 -12.12
CA VAL A 244 4.39 -6.04 -12.52
C VAL A 244 4.12 -5.73 -13.99
N LEU A 245 5.09 -5.21 -14.75
CA LEU A 245 4.81 -4.73 -16.11
C LEU A 245 5.07 -5.76 -17.22
N ILE A 246 5.98 -6.69 -16.96
CA ILE A 246 6.36 -7.69 -17.97
C ILE A 246 5.20 -8.64 -18.28
N ARG A 247 5.04 -8.92 -19.57
CA ARG A 247 4.09 -9.88 -20.10
C ARG A 247 4.72 -10.69 -21.21
N ARG A 248 4.21 -11.91 -21.41
CA ARG A 248 4.58 -12.74 -22.55
C ARG A 248 4.07 -12.08 -23.83
N CYS A 249 4.94 -11.95 -24.82
CA CYS A 249 4.63 -11.37 -26.12
C CYS A 249 4.04 -12.46 -27.01
N THR A 250 2.79 -12.30 -27.45
CA THR A 250 2.13 -13.22 -28.38
C THR A 250 2.19 -12.75 -29.83
N GLU A 251 2.42 -11.45 -30.04
CA GLU A 251 2.63 -10.80 -31.33
C GLU A 251 3.47 -9.55 -31.10
N ILE A 252 4.49 -9.34 -31.94
CA ILE A 252 5.33 -8.14 -31.87
C ILE A 252 4.50 -6.93 -32.33
N PRO A 253 4.40 -5.86 -31.52
CA PRO A 253 3.63 -4.69 -31.90
C PRO A 253 4.17 -4.06 -33.19
N LYS A 254 3.28 -3.68 -34.12
CA LYS A 254 3.65 -2.99 -35.37
C LYS A 254 4.43 -1.69 -35.15
N LYS A 255 4.27 -1.08 -33.97
CA LYS A 255 4.99 0.12 -33.53
C LYS A 255 6.45 -0.15 -33.12
N MET A 256 6.88 -1.41 -33.10
CA MET A 256 8.26 -1.85 -32.87
C MET A 256 8.70 -2.73 -34.05
N PRO A 257 9.17 -2.15 -35.17
CA PRO A 257 9.58 -2.89 -36.37
C PRO A 257 10.94 -3.58 -36.20
N VAL A 258 11.08 -4.38 -35.14
CA VAL A 258 12.24 -5.26 -34.92
C VAL A 258 12.18 -6.42 -35.92
N THR A 259 13.34 -6.81 -36.44
CA THR A 259 13.47 -7.86 -37.46
C THR A 259 14.32 -9.01 -36.96
N MET A 260 14.26 -10.16 -37.62
CA MET A 260 15.12 -11.31 -37.33
C MET A 260 16.60 -10.91 -37.37
N ASP A 261 17.05 -10.23 -38.43
CA ASP A 261 18.46 -9.81 -38.60
C ASP A 261 18.97 -8.94 -37.45
N MET A 262 18.10 -8.16 -36.81
CA MET A 262 18.47 -7.32 -35.68
C MET A 262 18.74 -8.11 -34.41
N VAL A 263 18.07 -9.24 -34.20
CA VAL A 263 18.10 -9.99 -32.94
C VAL A 263 18.70 -11.38 -33.08
N GLU A 264 19.13 -11.79 -34.28
CA GLU A 264 19.72 -13.09 -34.57
C GLU A 264 20.82 -13.46 -33.56
N CYS A 265 21.71 -12.51 -33.24
CA CYS A 265 22.81 -12.72 -32.31
C CYS A 265 22.38 -12.97 -30.85
N SER A 266 21.13 -12.65 -30.50
CA SER A 266 20.56 -12.82 -29.17
C SER A 266 19.71 -14.10 -29.03
N LEU A 267 19.30 -14.71 -30.15
CA LEU A 267 18.50 -15.93 -30.14
C LEU A 267 19.40 -17.17 -30.09
N GLU A 268 19.03 -18.16 -29.27
CA GLU A 268 19.93 -19.28 -28.93
C GLU A 268 19.43 -20.65 -29.45
N ARG A 269 18.25 -20.70 -30.09
CA ARG A 269 17.58 -21.97 -30.44
C ARG A 269 17.56 -22.28 -31.95
N ASN A 270 18.23 -21.49 -32.78
CA ASN A 270 18.13 -21.57 -34.24
C ASN A 270 16.67 -21.47 -34.74
N LEU A 271 15.88 -20.63 -34.07
CA LEU A 271 14.51 -20.30 -34.43
C LEU A 271 14.47 -18.87 -34.97
N THR A 272 13.52 -18.61 -35.86
CA THR A 272 13.16 -17.24 -36.24
C THR A 272 12.54 -16.49 -35.06
N LEU A 273 12.56 -15.15 -35.09
CA LEU A 273 11.92 -14.32 -34.07
C LEU A 273 10.43 -14.66 -33.92
N GLU A 274 9.73 -14.90 -35.04
CA GLU A 274 8.32 -15.29 -35.04
C GLU A 274 8.09 -16.67 -34.42
N GLU A 275 9.02 -17.61 -34.61
CA GLU A 275 8.98 -18.91 -33.95
C GLU A 275 9.23 -18.79 -32.45
N GLU A 276 10.18 -17.95 -32.00
CA GLU A 276 10.41 -17.70 -30.57
C GLU A 276 9.20 -17.05 -29.88
N VAL A 277 8.48 -16.14 -30.58
CA VAL A 277 7.19 -15.61 -30.13
C VAL A 277 6.16 -16.73 -29.98
N LYS A 278 6.02 -17.60 -31.00
CA LYS A 278 5.07 -18.73 -30.96
C LYS A 278 5.40 -19.75 -29.86
N GLN A 279 6.68 -19.97 -29.57
CA GLN A 279 7.13 -20.82 -28.47
C GLN A 279 6.97 -20.15 -27.09
N GLY A 280 6.58 -18.87 -27.04
CA GLY A 280 6.37 -18.13 -25.80
C GLY A 280 7.66 -17.72 -25.10
N ASN A 281 8.79 -17.65 -25.82
CA ASN A 281 10.09 -17.26 -25.27
C ASN A 281 10.35 -15.75 -25.34
N ILE A 282 9.48 -14.99 -25.99
CA ILE A 282 9.59 -13.53 -26.11
C ILE A 282 8.65 -12.84 -25.13
N PHE A 283 9.15 -11.80 -24.48
CA PHE A 283 8.45 -10.98 -23.49
C PHE A 283 8.55 -9.51 -23.87
N ILE A 284 7.63 -8.71 -23.37
CA ILE A 284 7.56 -7.28 -23.67
C ILE A 284 7.21 -6.47 -22.43
N VAL A 285 7.86 -5.31 -22.32
CA VAL A 285 7.48 -4.23 -21.40
C VAL A 285 7.26 -2.99 -22.24
N ASP A 286 6.05 -2.42 -22.19
CA ASP A 286 5.63 -1.31 -23.03
C ASP A 286 5.17 -0.13 -22.16
N TYR A 287 5.87 0.99 -22.27
CA TYR A 287 5.67 2.19 -21.47
C TYR A 287 4.78 3.23 -22.17
N GLU A 288 3.84 2.78 -23.03
CA GLU A 288 2.91 3.64 -23.77
C GLU A 288 2.18 4.67 -22.88
N LEU A 289 1.93 4.35 -21.60
CA LEU A 289 1.30 5.27 -20.65
C LEU A 289 2.07 6.60 -20.48
N LEU A 290 3.40 6.57 -20.65
CA LEU A 290 4.26 7.75 -20.58
C LEU A 290 4.22 8.61 -21.85
N ASP A 291 3.70 8.10 -22.97
CA ASP A 291 3.66 8.84 -24.23
C ASP A 291 2.78 10.09 -24.10
N GLY A 292 3.35 11.25 -24.41
CA GLY A 292 2.70 12.55 -24.23
C GLY A 292 2.42 12.95 -22.79
N VAL A 293 3.13 12.39 -21.79
CA VAL A 293 3.16 12.96 -20.43
C VAL A 293 4.11 14.15 -20.40
N ASP A 294 3.69 15.23 -19.75
CA ASP A 294 4.52 16.42 -19.58
C ASP A 294 5.70 16.15 -18.64
N ALA A 295 6.91 16.49 -19.12
CA ALA A 295 8.09 16.51 -18.28
C ALA A 295 8.10 17.73 -17.34
N ASN A 296 8.78 17.59 -16.21
CA ASN A 296 8.84 18.57 -15.14
C ASN A 296 9.58 19.85 -15.56
N LYS A 297 8.87 20.99 -15.52
CA LYS A 297 9.35 22.32 -15.89
C LYS A 297 9.45 23.27 -14.69
N THR A 298 9.41 22.76 -13.46
CA THR A 298 9.45 23.58 -12.23
C THR A 298 10.81 24.25 -12.00
N ASP A 299 11.90 23.65 -12.50
CA ASP A 299 13.25 24.22 -12.51
C ASP A 299 13.59 24.74 -13.91
N PRO A 300 13.58 26.07 -14.13
CA PRO A 300 13.85 26.65 -15.46
C PRO A 300 15.32 26.51 -15.89
N CYS A 301 16.22 26.20 -14.95
CA CYS A 301 17.65 26.04 -15.24
C CYS A 301 18.02 24.61 -15.67
N THR A 302 17.15 23.63 -15.41
CA THR A 302 17.37 22.23 -15.78
C THR A 302 16.19 21.70 -16.59
N ILE A 303 16.39 21.52 -17.89
CA ILE A 303 15.42 20.83 -18.74
C ILE A 303 15.41 19.35 -18.37
N GLN A 304 14.23 18.81 -18.08
CA GLN A 304 14.03 17.40 -17.76
C GLN A 304 13.25 16.71 -18.88
N TYR A 305 13.50 15.43 -19.08
CA TYR A 305 12.98 14.66 -20.20
C TYR A 305 12.35 13.35 -19.72
N LEU A 306 11.36 12.89 -20.48
CA LEU A 306 10.72 11.59 -20.35
C LEU A 306 10.86 10.80 -21.64
N ALA A 307 10.77 9.48 -21.55
CA ALA A 307 10.66 8.57 -22.68
C ALA A 307 9.41 7.69 -22.52
N ALA A 308 9.03 6.98 -23.59
CA ALA A 308 7.98 5.98 -23.54
C ALA A 308 8.46 4.70 -24.24
N PRO A 309 9.41 3.96 -23.64
CA PRO A 309 10.10 2.89 -24.35
C PRO A 309 9.23 1.66 -24.61
N ILE A 310 9.69 0.83 -25.55
CA ILE A 310 9.26 -0.55 -25.75
C ILE A 310 10.50 -1.43 -25.61
N CYS A 311 10.48 -2.34 -24.64
CA CYS A 311 11.58 -3.26 -24.37
C CYS A 311 11.13 -4.69 -24.70
N LEU A 312 11.82 -5.33 -25.65
CA LEU A 312 11.64 -6.74 -25.98
C LEU A 312 12.70 -7.57 -25.26
N LEU A 313 12.26 -8.66 -24.63
CA LEU A 313 13.12 -9.56 -23.87
C LEU A 313 12.95 -11.00 -24.35
N TYR A 314 13.96 -11.81 -24.11
CA TYR A 314 14.06 -13.19 -24.53
C TYR A 314 14.41 -14.10 -23.36
N LYS A 315 13.72 -15.24 -23.25
CA LYS A 315 14.07 -16.32 -22.33
C LYS A 315 15.12 -17.23 -22.96
N ASN A 316 16.34 -17.13 -22.46
CA ASN A 316 17.48 -17.89 -22.96
C ASN A 316 17.44 -19.39 -22.55
N LEU A 317 18.43 -20.18 -22.95
CA LEU A 317 18.53 -21.61 -22.64
C LEU A 317 18.70 -21.90 -21.13
N GLU A 318 19.20 -20.93 -20.36
CA GLU A 318 19.31 -20.99 -18.90
C GLU A 318 18.01 -20.53 -18.19
N ASN A 319 16.92 -20.30 -18.93
CA ASN A 319 15.65 -19.73 -18.45
C ASN A 319 15.77 -18.35 -17.80
N LYS A 320 16.81 -17.59 -18.16
CA LYS A 320 16.98 -16.19 -17.78
C LYS A 320 16.33 -15.31 -18.84
N ILE A 321 15.59 -14.30 -18.40
CA ILE A 321 15.02 -13.28 -19.28
C ILE A 321 16.03 -12.15 -19.43
N VAL A 322 16.42 -11.85 -20.67
CA VAL A 322 17.39 -10.80 -21.02
C VAL A 322 16.84 -9.87 -22.10
N PRO A 323 17.15 -8.56 -22.08
CA PRO A 323 16.74 -7.62 -23.13
C PRO A 323 17.45 -7.91 -24.46
N ILE A 324 16.70 -7.84 -25.57
CA ILE A 324 17.22 -8.07 -26.92
C ILE A 324 16.99 -6.89 -27.87
N ALA A 325 16.03 -6.01 -27.57
CA ALA A 325 15.78 -4.80 -28.36
C ALA A 325 15.06 -3.73 -27.51
N ILE A 326 15.45 -2.46 -27.68
CA ILE A 326 14.84 -1.32 -27.00
C ILE A 326 14.57 -0.20 -28.01
N GLN A 327 13.33 0.26 -28.10
CA GLN A 327 12.94 1.48 -28.81
C GLN A 327 12.52 2.52 -27.76
N LEU A 328 13.05 3.75 -27.79
CA LEU A 328 12.85 4.71 -26.68
C LEU A 328 11.57 5.55 -26.79
N GLY A 329 11.02 5.70 -28.00
CA GLY A 329 9.70 6.29 -28.25
C GLY A 329 8.68 5.29 -28.80
N GLN A 330 7.41 5.65 -28.76
CA GLN A 330 6.31 4.81 -29.25
C GLN A 330 6.16 4.79 -30.77
N LYS A 331 6.62 5.83 -31.47
CA LYS A 331 6.52 5.94 -32.94
C LYS A 331 7.85 5.57 -33.57
N PRO A 332 7.93 4.54 -34.42
CA PRO A 332 9.19 4.18 -35.08
C PRO A 332 9.58 5.26 -36.12
N GLY A 333 10.88 5.48 -36.28
CA GLY A 333 11.41 6.49 -37.19
C GLY A 333 12.93 6.50 -37.19
N PRO A 334 13.56 7.20 -38.16
CA PRO A 334 15.01 7.34 -38.22
C PRO A 334 15.61 8.04 -36.99
N ASP A 335 14.82 8.87 -36.31
CA ASP A 335 15.13 9.60 -35.08
C ASP A 335 14.75 8.84 -33.80
N ASN A 336 14.18 7.64 -33.92
CA ASN A 336 13.87 6.75 -32.80
C ASN A 336 14.39 5.34 -33.11
N PRO A 337 15.72 5.15 -33.09
CA PRO A 337 16.34 3.88 -33.44
C PRO A 337 15.97 2.78 -32.44
N ILE A 338 15.96 1.54 -32.93
CA ILE A 338 15.89 0.36 -32.08
C ILE A 338 17.31 -0.02 -31.67
N PHE A 339 17.63 0.19 -30.39
CA PHE A 339 18.90 -0.17 -29.78
C PHE A 339 18.95 -1.67 -29.48
N LEU A 340 20.14 -2.26 -29.63
CA LEU A 340 20.40 -3.69 -29.54
C LEU A 340 21.62 -3.95 -28.63
N PRO A 341 21.72 -5.13 -28.00
CA PRO A 341 22.91 -5.53 -27.25
C PRO A 341 24.21 -5.52 -28.08
N SER A 342 24.11 -5.61 -29.40
CA SER A 342 25.23 -5.56 -30.36
C SER A 342 25.69 -4.16 -30.74
N ASP A 343 24.96 -3.11 -30.33
CA ASP A 343 25.36 -1.72 -30.57
C ASP A 343 26.58 -1.32 -29.73
N ALA A 344 27.08 -0.09 -29.90
CA ALA A 344 28.19 0.40 -29.09
C ALA A 344 27.82 0.36 -27.59
N THR A 345 28.80 0.03 -26.75
CA THR A 345 28.61 -0.22 -25.31
C THR A 345 27.74 0.82 -24.61
N TYR A 346 27.95 2.11 -24.92
CA TYR A 346 27.23 3.20 -24.27
C TYR A 346 25.87 3.52 -24.89
N ASP A 347 25.65 3.21 -26.17
CA ASP A 347 24.32 3.30 -26.77
C ASP A 347 23.37 2.32 -26.08
N TRP A 348 23.80 1.06 -25.97
CA TRP A 348 23.02 0.01 -25.31
C TRP A 348 22.81 0.31 -23.83
N LEU A 349 23.86 0.78 -23.14
CA LEU A 349 23.76 1.14 -21.74
C LEU A 349 22.76 2.29 -21.52
N LEU A 350 22.83 3.36 -22.32
CA LEU A 350 21.92 4.49 -22.19
C LEU A 350 20.48 4.11 -22.53
N ALA A 351 20.26 3.26 -23.54
CA ALA A 351 18.93 2.74 -23.85
C ALA A 351 18.32 1.99 -22.65
N LYS A 352 19.10 1.14 -21.97
CA LYS A 352 18.67 0.46 -20.74
C LYS A 352 18.40 1.46 -19.60
N ILE A 353 19.24 2.48 -19.41
CA ILE A 353 19.04 3.52 -18.39
C ILE A 353 17.69 4.23 -18.59
N TRP A 354 17.34 4.58 -19.83
CA TRP A 354 16.03 5.18 -20.15
C TRP A 354 14.84 4.28 -19.83
N VAL A 355 14.97 2.97 -20.10
CA VAL A 355 13.95 1.99 -19.69
C VAL A 355 13.85 1.94 -18.17
N ARG A 356 14.97 1.92 -17.44
CA ARG A 356 14.97 1.93 -15.97
C ARG A 356 14.35 3.21 -15.38
N SER A 357 14.57 4.36 -16.00
CA SER A 357 13.95 5.62 -15.60
C SER A 357 12.43 5.59 -15.83
N SER A 358 12.00 5.06 -16.98
CA SER A 358 10.58 4.87 -17.31
C SER A 358 9.89 3.90 -16.35
N ASP A 359 10.56 2.80 -16.01
CA ASP A 359 10.11 1.83 -14.99
C ASP A 359 9.93 2.49 -13.63
N PHE A 360 10.88 3.32 -13.21
CA PHE A 360 10.79 4.07 -11.97
C PHE A 360 9.60 5.04 -11.96
N HIS A 361 9.30 5.72 -13.07
CA HIS A 361 8.14 6.62 -13.16
C HIS A 361 6.80 5.88 -13.04
N ILE A 362 6.65 4.77 -13.76
CA ILE A 362 5.45 3.91 -13.64
C ILE A 362 5.35 3.33 -12.24
N HIS A 363 6.46 2.85 -11.68
CA HIS A 363 6.55 2.31 -10.33
C HIS A 363 6.00 3.30 -9.30
N GLN A 364 6.60 4.49 -9.21
CA GLN A 364 6.25 5.48 -8.20
C GLN A 364 4.80 5.95 -8.31
N THR A 365 4.34 6.21 -9.54
CA THR A 365 3.06 6.91 -9.76
C THR A 365 1.89 5.94 -9.91
N VAL A 366 2.08 4.84 -10.63
CA VAL A 366 1.00 3.92 -10.98
C VAL A 366 1.02 2.70 -10.07
N THR A 367 2.13 1.96 -10.03
CA THR A 367 2.22 0.72 -9.25
C THR A 367 2.10 0.99 -7.75
N HIS A 368 2.77 2.02 -7.27
CA HIS A 368 2.83 2.38 -5.86
C HIS A 368 1.68 3.33 -5.48
N LEU A 369 1.71 4.60 -5.90
CA LEU A 369 0.69 5.58 -5.49
C LEU A 369 -0.74 5.17 -5.88
N LEU A 370 -1.05 4.98 -7.16
CA LEU A 370 -2.42 4.70 -7.57
C LEU A 370 -2.90 3.33 -7.09
N ARG A 371 -2.16 2.27 -7.42
CA ARG A 371 -2.65 0.89 -7.29
C ARG A 371 -2.55 0.30 -5.88
N THR A 372 -1.79 0.93 -4.96
CA THR A 372 -1.80 0.53 -3.55
C THR A 372 -2.36 1.64 -2.67
N HIS A 373 -1.74 2.83 -2.63
CA HIS A 373 -2.17 3.90 -1.72
C HIS A 373 -3.61 4.37 -1.97
N LEU A 374 -3.91 4.85 -3.18
CA LEU A 374 -5.22 5.45 -3.48
C LEU A 374 -6.34 4.41 -3.49
N VAL A 375 -6.08 3.20 -4.01
CA VAL A 375 -7.04 2.08 -3.95
C VAL A 375 -7.31 1.65 -2.51
N SER A 376 -6.29 1.56 -1.66
CA SER A 376 -6.46 1.20 -0.24
C SER A 376 -7.26 2.26 0.51
N GLU A 377 -7.00 3.55 0.25
CA GLU A 377 -7.79 4.64 0.83
C GLU A 377 -9.26 4.60 0.41
N VAL A 378 -9.56 4.22 -0.83
CA VAL A 378 -10.95 3.98 -1.27
C VAL A 378 -11.61 2.89 -0.42
N PHE A 379 -10.91 1.79 -0.16
CA PHE A 379 -11.42 0.73 0.72
C PHE A 379 -11.60 1.23 2.16
N SER A 380 -10.65 1.98 2.70
CA SER A 380 -10.72 2.55 4.05
C SER A 380 -11.94 3.46 4.22
N ILE A 381 -12.14 4.42 3.31
CA ILE A 381 -13.23 5.39 3.41
C ILE A 381 -14.58 4.69 3.30
N ALA A 382 -14.75 3.77 2.35
CA ALA A 382 -15.99 3.01 2.23
C ALA A 382 -16.27 2.17 3.48
N MET A 383 -15.25 1.51 4.06
CA MET A 383 -15.38 0.73 5.29
C MET A 383 -15.87 1.63 6.43
N PHE A 384 -15.20 2.77 6.67
CA PHE A 384 -15.61 3.69 7.72
C PHE A 384 -17.03 4.25 7.48
N ARG A 385 -17.42 4.51 6.24
CA ARG A 385 -18.74 5.09 5.93
C ARG A 385 -19.91 4.10 6.05
N GLN A 386 -19.69 2.82 5.74
CA GLN A 386 -20.79 1.88 5.49
C GLN A 386 -20.83 0.68 6.46
N LEU A 387 -19.74 0.41 7.18
CA LEU A 387 -19.68 -0.73 8.09
C LEU A 387 -19.57 -0.23 9.55
N PRO A 388 -20.56 -0.50 10.43
CA PRO A 388 -20.49 -0.14 11.85
C PRO A 388 -19.44 -0.98 12.58
N ALA A 389 -18.93 -0.50 13.74
CA ALA A 389 -17.83 -1.15 14.45
C ALA A 389 -18.10 -2.63 14.83
N VAL A 390 -19.37 -2.98 15.00
CA VAL A 390 -19.81 -4.34 15.34
C VAL A 390 -19.83 -5.29 14.12
N HIS A 391 -19.81 -4.77 12.90
CA HIS A 391 -19.91 -5.59 11.70
C HIS A 391 -18.66 -6.49 11.56
N PRO A 392 -18.81 -7.80 11.25
CA PRO A 392 -17.66 -8.70 11.11
C PRO A 392 -16.66 -8.20 10.05
N LEU A 393 -17.14 -7.63 8.95
CA LEU A 393 -16.26 -7.07 7.92
C LEU A 393 -15.51 -5.81 8.37
N PHE A 394 -16.09 -4.97 9.24
CA PHE A 394 -15.34 -3.86 9.83
C PHE A 394 -14.20 -4.39 10.70
N LYS A 395 -14.51 -5.33 11.60
CA LYS A 395 -13.55 -5.96 12.51
C LYS A 395 -12.41 -6.67 11.77
N LEU A 396 -12.72 -7.29 10.63
CA LEU A 396 -11.73 -7.93 9.75
C LEU A 396 -10.83 -6.90 9.05
N LEU A 397 -11.42 -5.83 8.51
CA LEU A 397 -10.70 -4.91 7.63
C LEU A 397 -9.96 -3.80 8.37
N VAL A 398 -10.43 -3.36 9.54
CA VAL A 398 -9.84 -2.20 10.23
C VAL A 398 -8.33 -2.30 10.51
N PRO A 399 -7.73 -3.46 10.85
CA PRO A 399 -6.27 -3.56 11.00
C PRO A 399 -5.52 -3.34 9.69
N HIS A 400 -6.17 -3.63 8.56
CA HIS A 400 -5.63 -3.47 7.21
C HIS A 400 -5.83 -2.07 6.62
N MET A 401 -6.55 -1.19 7.32
CA MET A 401 -6.80 0.21 6.93
C MET A 401 -6.03 1.22 7.79
N ARG A 402 -5.31 0.74 8.80
CA ARG A 402 -4.63 1.59 9.78
C ARG A 402 -3.67 2.55 9.07
N PHE A 403 -3.84 3.83 9.36
CA PHE A 403 -3.03 4.95 8.85
C PHE A 403 -3.03 5.22 7.33
N THR A 404 -3.70 4.42 6.51
CA THR A 404 -3.73 4.64 5.05
C THR A 404 -4.29 6.02 4.67
N ILE A 405 -5.37 6.46 5.32
CA ILE A 405 -5.91 7.81 5.07
C ILE A 405 -4.95 8.90 5.56
N ALA A 406 -4.28 8.70 6.70
CA ALA A 406 -3.31 9.65 7.24
C ALA A 406 -2.11 9.86 6.32
N ILE A 407 -1.46 8.77 5.89
CA ILE A 407 -0.27 8.84 5.03
C ILE A 407 -0.61 9.46 3.66
N ASN A 408 -1.77 9.10 3.09
CA ASN A 408 -2.19 9.66 1.81
C ASN A 408 -2.55 11.15 1.92
N THR A 409 -3.12 11.57 3.06
CA THR A 409 -3.40 12.99 3.31
C THR A 409 -2.10 13.79 3.45
N LYS A 410 -1.11 13.28 4.21
CA LYS A 410 0.24 13.88 4.26
C LYS A 410 0.90 13.91 2.88
N ALA A 411 0.71 12.89 2.05
CA ALA A 411 1.28 12.87 0.71
C ALA A 411 0.66 13.96 -0.17
N ARG A 412 -0.67 14.11 -0.14
CA ARG A 412 -1.37 15.21 -0.83
C ARG A 412 -1.01 16.59 -0.28
N GLU A 413 -0.65 16.69 0.99
CA GLU A 413 -0.28 17.95 1.65
C GLU A 413 1.17 18.37 1.32
N GLN A 414 2.10 17.41 1.24
CA GLN A 414 3.55 17.70 1.26
C GLN A 414 4.36 17.08 0.09
N LEU A 415 3.94 15.93 -0.41
CA LEU A 415 4.73 15.13 -1.35
C LEU A 415 4.32 15.42 -2.80
N ILE A 416 3.07 15.14 -3.15
CA ILE A 416 2.54 15.18 -4.53
C ILE A 416 1.67 16.41 -4.83
N CYS A 417 1.57 17.35 -3.90
CA CYS A 417 0.96 18.65 -4.17
C CYS A 417 1.77 19.45 -5.20
N GLU A 418 1.15 20.48 -5.77
CA GLU A 418 1.87 21.50 -6.52
C GLU A 418 3.02 22.06 -5.69
N CYS A 419 4.25 22.06 -6.24
CA CYS A 419 5.48 22.47 -5.56
C CYS A 419 5.88 21.57 -4.38
N GLY A 420 5.33 20.36 -4.28
CA GLY A 420 5.66 19.37 -3.26
C GLY A 420 7.07 18.77 -3.39
N LEU A 421 7.45 17.92 -2.44
CA LEU A 421 8.77 17.26 -2.44
C LEU A 421 9.02 16.39 -3.68
N PHE A 422 7.97 15.82 -4.26
CA PHE A 422 8.07 14.98 -5.46
C PHE A 422 8.66 15.74 -6.65
N ASP A 423 8.37 17.04 -6.78
CA ASP A 423 8.82 17.88 -7.89
C ASP A 423 10.34 18.14 -7.86
N LYS A 424 11.01 17.90 -6.73
CA LYS A 424 12.43 18.19 -6.56
C LYS A 424 13.34 17.30 -7.39
N ALA A 425 13.02 16.01 -7.53
CA ALA A 425 13.89 15.03 -8.17
C ALA A 425 13.26 14.33 -9.39
N ASN A 426 11.93 14.32 -9.49
CA ASN A 426 11.22 13.47 -10.46
C ASN A 426 10.91 14.22 -11.76
N ALA A 427 11.21 13.60 -12.91
CA ALA A 427 10.89 14.13 -14.24
C ALA A 427 9.38 14.20 -14.51
N THR A 428 8.56 13.47 -13.78
CA THR A 428 7.09 13.53 -13.85
C THR A 428 6.48 14.52 -12.86
N GLY A 429 7.31 15.23 -12.08
CA GLY A 429 6.88 16.35 -11.24
C GLY A 429 6.25 17.49 -12.04
N GLY A 430 5.58 18.42 -11.36
CA GLY A 430 4.94 19.59 -11.97
C GLY A 430 3.68 19.27 -12.78
N GLY A 431 3.06 18.11 -12.54
CA GLY A 431 1.78 17.70 -13.12
C GLY A 431 1.81 16.46 -14.03
N GLY A 432 2.98 16.00 -14.49
CA GLY A 432 3.10 14.79 -15.31
C GLY A 432 2.56 13.54 -14.61
N HIS A 433 2.86 13.37 -13.33
CA HIS A 433 2.35 12.27 -12.50
C HIS A 433 0.81 12.32 -12.34
N VAL A 434 0.20 13.51 -12.32
CA VAL A 434 -1.26 13.66 -12.32
C VAL A 434 -1.86 13.14 -13.63
N GLN A 435 -1.25 13.48 -14.77
CA GLN A 435 -1.66 12.97 -16.09
C GLN A 435 -1.51 11.43 -16.17
N MET A 436 -0.44 10.89 -15.59
CA MET A 436 -0.22 9.44 -15.54
C MET A 436 -1.31 8.73 -14.75
N VAL A 437 -1.70 9.23 -13.58
CA VAL A 437 -2.80 8.66 -12.80
C VAL A 437 -4.11 8.72 -13.59
N GLN A 438 -4.41 9.84 -14.25
CA GLN A 438 -5.61 9.98 -15.08
C GLN A 438 -5.65 9.00 -16.25
N LYS A 439 -4.50 8.72 -16.89
CA LYS A 439 -4.38 7.69 -17.93
C LYS A 439 -4.57 6.30 -17.33
N ALA A 440 -3.83 5.97 -16.27
CA ALA A 440 -3.85 4.66 -15.61
C ALA A 440 -5.22 4.29 -15.03
N MET A 441 -5.99 5.28 -14.56
CA MET A 441 -7.34 5.05 -14.01
C MET A 441 -8.29 4.43 -15.04
N LYS A 442 -8.05 4.64 -16.35
CA LYS A 442 -8.85 4.03 -17.42
C LYS A 442 -8.60 2.52 -17.55
N ASP A 443 -7.41 2.07 -17.17
CA ASP A 443 -6.97 0.68 -17.26
C ASP A 443 -7.06 -0.06 -15.91
N LEU A 444 -7.36 0.66 -14.82
CA LEU A 444 -7.56 0.06 -13.51
C LEU A 444 -8.85 -0.77 -13.50
N THR A 445 -8.68 -2.09 -13.39
CA THR A 445 -9.79 -3.04 -13.31
C THR A 445 -9.74 -3.86 -12.03
N TYR A 446 -10.89 -4.34 -11.57
CA TYR A 446 -10.98 -5.25 -10.43
C TYR A 446 -10.18 -6.54 -10.66
N SER A 447 -10.25 -7.13 -11.88
CA SER A 447 -9.46 -8.31 -12.22
C SER A 447 -7.96 -8.04 -12.18
N SER A 448 -7.51 -6.82 -12.50
CA SER A 448 -6.09 -6.45 -12.38
C SER A 448 -5.58 -6.35 -10.93
N LEU A 449 -6.49 -6.35 -9.95
CA LEU A 449 -6.17 -6.46 -8.53
C LEU A 449 -6.33 -7.89 -7.99
N CYS A 450 -6.89 -8.80 -8.79
CA CYS A 450 -6.97 -10.22 -8.47
C CYS A 450 -5.64 -10.88 -8.86
N PHE A 451 -4.76 -11.10 -7.89
CA PHE A 451 -3.35 -11.44 -8.15
C PHE A 451 -3.17 -12.63 -9.12
N PRO A 452 -3.81 -13.80 -8.93
CA PRO A 452 -3.64 -14.92 -9.86
C PRO A 452 -4.18 -14.63 -11.26
N GLU A 453 -5.27 -13.87 -11.37
CA GLU A 453 -5.86 -13.49 -12.65
C GLU A 453 -4.93 -12.56 -13.43
N GLU A 454 -4.33 -11.58 -12.75
CA GLU A 454 -3.41 -10.61 -13.36
C GLU A 454 -2.13 -11.28 -13.86
N ILE A 455 -1.54 -12.20 -13.08
CA ILE A 455 -0.38 -12.98 -13.50
C ILE A 455 -0.71 -13.80 -14.76
N LYS A 456 -1.87 -14.45 -14.78
CA LYS A 456 -2.33 -15.24 -15.92
C LYS A 456 -2.65 -14.37 -17.13
N ALA A 457 -3.26 -13.21 -16.95
CA ALA A 457 -3.58 -12.27 -18.02
C ALA A 457 -2.32 -11.77 -18.74
N LYS A 458 -1.19 -11.69 -18.03
CA LYS A 458 0.13 -11.38 -18.59
C LYS A 458 0.85 -12.59 -19.20
N GLY A 459 0.28 -13.80 -19.09
CA GLY A 459 0.90 -15.04 -19.54
C GLY A 459 2.16 -15.40 -18.73
N MET A 460 2.21 -15.00 -17.46
CA MET A 460 3.37 -15.18 -16.59
C MET A 460 3.15 -16.28 -15.53
N ASP A 461 2.08 -17.06 -15.62
CA ASP A 461 1.61 -18.01 -14.59
C ASP A 461 2.35 -19.36 -14.59
N SER A 462 2.92 -19.80 -15.72
CA SER A 462 3.67 -21.07 -15.75
C SER A 462 5.00 -20.99 -15.00
N LYS A 463 5.15 -21.86 -14.00
CA LYS A 463 6.38 -22.02 -13.21
C LYS A 463 7.44 -22.80 -13.98
N GLU A 464 7.01 -23.67 -14.88
CA GLU A 464 7.87 -24.46 -15.76
C GLU A 464 8.54 -23.57 -16.81
N ASP A 465 7.76 -22.70 -17.46
CA ASP A 465 8.27 -21.80 -18.50
C ASP A 465 9.11 -20.68 -17.88
N ILE A 466 8.70 -20.16 -16.71
CA ILE A 466 9.28 -18.98 -16.05
C ILE A 466 9.63 -19.33 -14.58
N PRO A 467 10.73 -20.07 -14.34
CA PRO A 467 11.03 -20.65 -13.03
C PRO A 467 11.58 -19.66 -11.99
N TYR A 468 11.93 -18.43 -12.40
CA TYR A 468 12.59 -17.44 -11.54
C TYR A 468 11.74 -16.20 -11.27
N TYR A 469 10.41 -16.33 -11.27
CA TYR A 469 9.50 -15.23 -10.96
C TYR A 469 9.00 -15.30 -9.51
N TYR A 470 9.83 -14.85 -8.58
CA TYR A 470 9.63 -15.00 -7.14
C TYR A 470 8.48 -14.15 -6.61
N TYR A 471 8.28 -12.94 -7.14
CA TYR A 471 7.10 -12.11 -6.83
C TYR A 471 5.79 -12.87 -7.07
N ARG A 472 5.67 -13.54 -8.22
CA ARG A 472 4.52 -14.41 -8.52
C ARG A 472 4.42 -15.55 -7.52
N ASP A 473 5.50 -16.29 -7.34
CA ASP A 473 5.46 -17.55 -6.58
C ASP A 473 5.09 -17.32 -5.11
N ASP A 474 5.62 -16.25 -4.51
CA ASP A 474 5.32 -15.87 -3.14
C ASP A 474 3.95 -15.19 -3.05
N GLY A 475 3.63 -14.32 -4.00
CA GLY A 475 2.35 -13.61 -4.03
C GLY A 475 1.16 -14.54 -4.17
N ILE A 476 1.25 -15.62 -4.96
CA ILE A 476 0.21 -16.65 -5.04
C ILE A 476 -0.01 -17.30 -3.68
N LYS A 477 1.05 -17.66 -2.96
CA LYS A 477 0.93 -18.31 -1.64
C LYS A 477 0.29 -17.38 -0.61
N VAL A 478 0.72 -16.11 -0.57
CA VAL A 478 0.15 -15.12 0.34
C VAL A 478 -1.31 -14.83 -0.03
N TRP A 479 -1.63 -14.72 -1.32
CA TRP A 479 -3.00 -14.57 -1.82
C TRP A 479 -3.90 -15.73 -1.36
N GLU A 480 -3.46 -16.97 -1.53
CA GLU A 480 -4.20 -18.17 -1.11
C GLU A 480 -4.39 -18.22 0.41
N ALA A 481 -3.37 -17.84 1.20
CA ALA A 481 -3.47 -17.78 2.65
C ALA A 481 -4.50 -16.72 3.10
N VAL A 482 -4.48 -15.52 2.50
CA VAL A 482 -5.45 -14.46 2.76
C VAL A 482 -6.85 -14.89 2.33
N LYS A 483 -6.98 -15.53 1.16
CA LYS A 483 -8.27 -16.04 0.66
C LYS A 483 -8.87 -17.08 1.60
N SER A 484 -8.08 -18.07 2.02
CA SER A 484 -8.53 -19.08 2.99
C SER A 484 -8.95 -18.45 4.31
N PHE A 485 -8.24 -17.43 4.79
CA PHE A 485 -8.63 -16.71 6.00
C PHE A 485 -9.94 -15.95 5.84
N ALA A 486 -10.12 -15.24 4.73
CA ALA A 486 -11.37 -14.55 4.42
C ALA A 486 -12.55 -15.54 4.31
N GLU A 487 -12.35 -16.69 3.66
CA GLU A 487 -13.35 -17.76 3.58
C GLU A 487 -13.73 -18.30 4.98
N ASP A 488 -12.74 -18.61 5.83
CA ASP A 488 -12.98 -19.07 7.20
C ASP A 488 -13.83 -18.04 7.98
N VAL A 489 -13.51 -16.75 7.88
CA VAL A 489 -14.27 -15.67 8.53
C VAL A 489 -15.68 -15.55 7.97
N ILE A 490 -15.86 -15.60 6.65
CA ILE A 490 -17.17 -15.52 6.02
C ILE A 490 -18.05 -16.70 6.43
N HIS A 491 -17.50 -17.92 6.50
CA HIS A 491 -18.25 -19.10 6.91
C HIS A 491 -18.70 -19.07 8.37
N ILE A 492 -18.03 -18.31 9.23
CA ILE A 492 -18.45 -18.09 10.62
C ILE A 492 -19.70 -17.20 10.69
N TYR A 493 -19.78 -16.13 9.88
CA TYR A 493 -20.82 -15.11 10.02
C TYR A 493 -21.92 -15.13 8.95
N TYR A 494 -21.66 -15.72 7.78
CA TYR A 494 -22.59 -15.82 6.66
C TYR A 494 -22.96 -17.28 6.40
N GLU A 495 -24.16 -17.66 6.85
CA GLU A 495 -24.67 -19.02 6.74
C GLU A 495 -24.90 -19.46 5.28
N SER A 496 -25.28 -18.52 4.42
CA SER A 496 -25.58 -18.77 3.01
C SER A 496 -25.36 -17.54 2.13
N ASP A 497 -25.49 -17.72 0.81
CA ASP A 497 -25.40 -16.65 -0.18
C ASP A 497 -26.58 -15.67 -0.08
N GLU A 498 -27.75 -16.14 0.36
CA GLU A 498 -28.90 -15.29 0.66
C GLU A 498 -28.57 -14.27 1.76
N VAL A 499 -27.86 -14.70 2.81
CA VAL A 499 -27.41 -13.79 3.89
C VAL A 499 -26.49 -12.70 3.35
N VAL A 500 -25.60 -13.04 2.42
CA VAL A 500 -24.73 -12.07 1.74
C VAL A 500 -25.56 -11.07 0.93
N CYS A 501 -26.59 -11.54 0.23
CA CYS A 501 -27.49 -10.68 -0.55
C CYS A 501 -28.31 -9.72 0.32
N GLU A 502 -28.75 -10.18 1.49
CA GLU A 502 -29.60 -9.43 2.43
C GLU A 502 -28.82 -8.39 3.25
N ASP A 503 -27.49 -8.51 3.32
CA ASP A 503 -26.63 -7.59 4.06
C ASP A 503 -26.52 -6.22 3.36
N VAL A 504 -27.45 -5.32 3.73
CA VAL A 504 -27.56 -3.97 3.17
C VAL A 504 -26.32 -3.10 3.42
N GLU A 505 -25.56 -3.36 4.48
CA GLU A 505 -24.35 -2.59 4.82
C GLU A 505 -23.18 -3.04 3.94
N LEU A 506 -23.00 -4.34 3.74
CA LEU A 506 -22.08 -4.88 2.74
C LEU A 506 -22.40 -4.34 1.33
N GLN A 507 -23.67 -4.37 0.92
CA GLN A 507 -24.04 -3.85 -0.41
C GLN A 507 -23.75 -2.34 -0.53
N ALA A 508 -23.95 -1.57 0.54
CA ALA A 508 -23.61 -0.15 0.57
C ALA A 508 -22.09 0.08 0.51
N PHE A 509 -21.30 -0.71 1.23
CA PHE A 509 -19.83 -0.69 1.17
C PHE A 509 -19.30 -0.92 -0.25
N VAL A 510 -19.75 -1.99 -0.90
CA VAL A 510 -19.37 -2.35 -2.28
C VAL A 510 -19.80 -1.24 -3.26
N LYS A 511 -21.02 -0.73 -3.10
CA LYS A 511 -21.54 0.35 -3.93
C LYS A 511 -20.76 1.66 -3.75
N ASP A 512 -20.35 2.02 -2.54
CA ASP A 512 -19.56 3.23 -2.28
C ASP A 512 -18.20 3.16 -2.99
N ILE A 513 -17.54 2.01 -2.94
CA ILE A 513 -16.28 1.76 -3.69
C ILE A 513 -16.51 1.93 -5.19
N TYR A 514 -17.55 1.29 -5.73
CA TYR A 514 -17.83 1.38 -7.16
C TYR A 514 -18.18 2.81 -7.61
N VAL A 515 -19.13 3.46 -6.93
CA VAL A 515 -19.70 4.75 -7.36
C VAL A 515 -18.74 5.91 -7.09
N TYR A 516 -18.18 5.99 -5.89
CA TYR A 516 -17.34 7.12 -5.49
C TYR A 516 -15.87 6.81 -5.74
N GLY A 517 -15.35 5.73 -5.14
CA GLY A 517 -13.94 5.38 -5.29
C GLY A 517 -13.51 5.18 -6.75
N MET A 518 -14.25 4.34 -7.48
CA MET A 518 -14.00 4.01 -8.89
C MET A 518 -14.84 4.84 -9.86
N ARG A 519 -15.48 5.91 -9.37
CA ARG A 519 -16.24 6.90 -10.15
C ARG A 519 -17.40 6.33 -10.99
N GLY A 520 -17.92 5.16 -10.64
CA GLY A 520 -19.01 4.49 -11.36
C GLY A 520 -18.65 4.05 -12.77
N VAL A 521 -17.36 3.93 -13.10
CA VAL A 521 -16.91 3.56 -14.45
C VAL A 521 -17.20 2.09 -14.69
N LYS A 522 -18.07 1.76 -15.67
CA LYS A 522 -18.44 0.36 -15.99
C LYS A 522 -17.22 -0.49 -16.38
N ALA A 523 -16.26 0.09 -17.09
CA ALA A 523 -15.05 -0.60 -17.55
C ALA A 523 -14.12 -1.05 -16.41
N SER A 524 -14.23 -0.48 -15.20
CA SER A 524 -13.41 -0.88 -14.06
C SER A 524 -13.72 -2.31 -13.59
N GLY A 525 -14.86 -2.90 -13.96
CA GLY A 525 -15.22 -4.26 -13.58
C GLY A 525 -15.48 -4.47 -12.08
N PHE A 526 -15.40 -3.42 -11.25
CA PHE A 526 -15.73 -3.53 -9.83
C PHE A 526 -17.21 -3.92 -9.66
N PRO A 527 -17.50 -4.91 -8.78
CA PRO A 527 -18.87 -5.33 -8.54
C PRO A 527 -19.69 -4.18 -7.95
N LYS A 528 -20.95 -4.08 -8.38
CA LYS A 528 -21.94 -3.15 -7.80
C LYS A 528 -22.63 -3.73 -6.57
N MET A 529 -22.64 -5.07 -6.50
CA MET A 529 -23.26 -5.89 -5.47
C MET A 529 -22.51 -7.21 -5.41
N ILE A 530 -22.49 -7.83 -4.23
CA ILE A 530 -21.95 -9.17 -4.02
C ILE A 530 -23.08 -10.07 -3.55
N ARG A 531 -23.22 -11.25 -4.19
CA ARG A 531 -24.35 -12.15 -3.95
C ARG A 531 -23.98 -13.49 -3.34
N THR A 532 -22.70 -13.84 -3.35
CA THR A 532 -22.23 -15.16 -2.97
C THR A 532 -21.09 -15.04 -1.99
N ARG A 533 -20.96 -15.99 -1.07
CA ARG A 533 -19.84 -16.05 -0.12
C ARG A 533 -18.50 -16.16 -0.82
N GLU A 534 -18.42 -16.91 -1.91
CA GLU A 534 -17.19 -17.04 -2.72
C GLU A 534 -16.73 -15.68 -3.26
N LYS A 535 -17.62 -14.94 -3.92
CA LYS A 535 -17.30 -13.60 -4.41
C LYS A 535 -16.98 -12.61 -3.29
N LEU A 536 -17.61 -12.75 -2.12
CA LEU A 536 -17.27 -11.94 -0.95
C LEU A 536 -15.84 -12.25 -0.46
N ALA A 537 -15.47 -13.53 -0.40
CA ALA A 537 -14.13 -13.95 0.02
C ALA A 537 -13.07 -13.41 -0.92
N GLU A 538 -13.28 -13.53 -2.23
CA GLU A 538 -12.39 -12.95 -3.23
C GLU A 538 -12.29 -11.42 -3.10
N TYR A 539 -13.41 -10.73 -2.89
CA TYR A 539 -13.41 -9.27 -2.73
C TYR A 539 -12.62 -8.82 -1.50
N LEU A 540 -12.80 -9.50 -0.36
CA LEU A 540 -12.02 -9.23 0.85
C LEU A 540 -10.54 -9.61 0.67
N THR A 541 -10.25 -10.64 -0.14
CA THR A 541 -8.88 -11.02 -0.50
C THR A 541 -8.21 -9.91 -1.29
N VAL A 542 -8.88 -9.33 -2.30
CA VAL A 542 -8.38 -8.16 -3.05
C VAL A 542 -8.02 -7.03 -2.09
N VAL A 543 -8.94 -6.70 -1.19
CA VAL A 543 -8.76 -5.61 -0.23
C VAL A 543 -7.54 -5.86 0.66
N ILE A 544 -7.51 -6.99 1.37
CA ILE A 544 -6.44 -7.31 2.33
C ILE A 544 -5.09 -7.48 1.62
N PHE A 545 -5.04 -8.16 0.48
CA PHE A 545 -3.81 -8.36 -0.27
C PHE A 545 -3.23 -7.05 -0.81
N THR A 546 -4.10 -6.15 -1.31
CA THR A 546 -3.68 -4.85 -1.85
C THR A 546 -3.08 -3.95 -0.75
N THR A 547 -3.71 -3.92 0.43
CA THR A 547 -3.28 -3.08 1.55
C THR A 547 -2.04 -3.60 2.27
N SER A 548 -1.69 -4.88 2.07
CA SER A 548 -0.57 -5.54 2.74
C SER A 548 0.49 -6.00 1.73
N ALA A 549 0.34 -7.21 1.20
CA ALA A 549 1.34 -7.91 0.39
C ALA A 549 1.73 -7.14 -0.88
N GLN A 550 0.75 -6.61 -1.63
CA GLN A 550 1.06 -5.86 -2.85
C GLN A 550 1.85 -4.60 -2.54
N HIS A 551 1.44 -3.84 -1.52
CA HIS A 551 2.16 -2.66 -1.07
C HIS A 551 3.58 -3.01 -0.63
N ALA A 552 3.74 -4.03 0.22
CA ALA A 552 5.05 -4.46 0.71
C ALA A 552 6.00 -4.85 -0.44
N ALA A 553 5.50 -5.60 -1.43
CA ALA A 553 6.27 -6.05 -2.59
C ALA A 553 6.81 -4.90 -3.46
N VAL A 554 6.12 -3.76 -3.49
CA VAL A 554 6.46 -2.63 -4.35
C VAL A 554 7.02 -1.43 -3.59
N ASN A 555 7.00 -1.45 -2.25
CA ASN A 555 7.50 -0.36 -1.42
C ASN A 555 8.89 -0.64 -0.83
N PHE A 556 9.08 -1.76 -0.12
CA PHE A 556 10.29 -1.98 0.70
C PHE A 556 11.55 -2.34 -0.09
N GLY A 557 11.42 -2.55 -1.41
CA GLY A 557 12.56 -2.71 -2.32
C GLY A 557 13.11 -1.39 -2.85
N GLN A 558 12.51 -0.24 -2.55
CA GLN A 558 12.92 1.02 -3.19
C GLN A 558 14.38 1.36 -2.91
N TYR A 559 14.83 1.29 -1.66
CA TYR A 559 16.24 1.57 -1.37
C TYR A 559 17.17 0.51 -1.96
N ASP A 560 16.78 -0.76 -1.97
CA ASP A 560 17.58 -1.85 -2.53
C ASP A 560 17.88 -1.65 -4.02
N TRP A 561 16.86 -1.30 -4.80
CA TRP A 561 16.94 -1.26 -6.27
C TRP A 561 17.17 0.13 -6.83
N CYS A 562 16.75 1.18 -6.13
CA CYS A 562 16.78 2.55 -6.65
C CYS A 562 17.89 3.40 -6.04
N SER A 563 18.55 3.01 -4.95
CA SER A 563 19.60 3.82 -4.35
C SER A 563 20.86 3.94 -5.23
N TRP A 564 21.18 2.91 -6.02
CA TRP A 564 22.12 3.06 -7.13
C TRP A 564 21.43 3.75 -8.31
N ILE A 565 21.50 5.08 -8.32
CA ILE A 565 20.73 5.96 -9.22
C ILE A 565 20.81 5.57 -10.70
N PRO A 566 21.96 5.16 -11.28
CA PRO A 566 21.99 4.73 -12.69
C PRO A 566 21.05 3.56 -13.01
N ASN A 567 20.65 2.76 -12.01
CA ASN A 567 19.71 1.66 -12.15
C ASN A 567 18.23 2.08 -12.00
N ALA A 568 17.92 3.27 -11.49
CA ALA A 568 16.56 3.81 -11.45
C ALA A 568 16.58 5.36 -11.40
N PRO A 569 16.95 6.03 -12.51
CA PRO A 569 17.05 7.48 -12.52
C PRO A 569 15.68 8.13 -12.32
N PRO A 570 15.50 9.01 -11.31
CA PRO A 570 14.26 9.76 -11.12
C PRO A 570 14.05 10.86 -12.17
N THR A 571 15.09 11.21 -12.93
CA THR A 571 14.99 12.16 -14.04
C THR A 571 16.12 11.94 -15.04
N MET A 572 15.96 12.51 -16.23
CA MET A 572 16.98 12.60 -17.28
C MET A 572 17.09 14.06 -17.75
N ARG A 573 18.30 14.58 -17.89
CA ARG A 573 18.62 15.99 -18.20
C ARG A 573 19.02 16.23 -19.66
N CYS A 574 19.15 15.16 -20.44
CA CYS A 574 19.31 15.21 -21.88
C CYS A 574 18.16 14.42 -22.53
N PRO A 575 17.80 14.69 -23.80
CA PRO A 575 16.79 13.90 -24.50
C PRO A 575 17.30 12.48 -24.81
N PRO A 576 16.39 11.53 -25.11
CA PRO A 576 16.78 10.22 -25.63
C PRO A 576 17.65 10.36 -26.90
N PRO A 577 18.67 9.50 -27.08
CA PRO A 577 19.52 9.52 -28.28
C PRO A 577 18.71 9.20 -29.54
N THR A 578 18.87 10.02 -30.58
CA THR A 578 18.19 9.87 -31.88
C THR A 578 19.05 9.18 -32.94
N GLU A 579 20.33 8.95 -32.65
CA GLU A 579 21.31 8.30 -33.53
C GLU A 579 22.14 7.28 -32.72
N LYS A 580 22.68 6.27 -33.41
CA LYS A 580 23.60 5.28 -32.83
C LYS A 580 25.05 5.70 -33.05
N GLY A 581 25.95 5.22 -32.18
CA GLY A 581 27.40 5.39 -32.28
C GLY A 581 27.90 6.73 -31.76
N THR A 582 27.02 7.56 -31.17
CA THR A 582 27.35 8.91 -30.71
C THR A 582 27.45 9.02 -29.19
N VAL A 583 26.90 8.06 -28.44
CA VAL A 583 26.79 8.16 -26.98
C VAL A 583 28.16 7.93 -26.32
N THR A 584 28.58 8.88 -25.48
CA THR A 584 29.78 8.72 -24.64
C THR A 584 29.41 8.54 -23.16
N ILE A 585 30.36 8.09 -22.35
CA ILE A 585 30.14 7.94 -20.91
C ILE A 585 29.92 9.30 -20.22
N GLU A 586 30.56 10.35 -20.70
CA GLU A 586 30.40 11.72 -20.20
C GLU A 586 28.97 12.22 -20.45
N GLN A 587 28.42 11.93 -21.64
CA GLN A 587 27.03 12.26 -21.96
C GLN A 587 26.04 11.49 -21.08
N ILE A 588 26.34 10.23 -20.70
CA ILE A 588 25.51 9.49 -19.74
C ILE A 588 25.52 10.19 -18.38
N VAL A 589 26.70 10.57 -17.86
CA VAL A 589 26.82 11.27 -16.58
C VAL A 589 26.12 12.63 -16.59
N GLU A 590 26.18 13.35 -17.72
CA GLU A 590 25.44 14.60 -17.93
C GLU A 590 23.93 14.37 -17.99
N SER A 591 23.48 13.29 -18.64
CA SER A 591 22.07 12.92 -18.75
C SER A 591 21.47 12.51 -17.41
N LEU A 592 22.23 11.84 -16.55
CA LEU A 592 21.77 11.39 -15.22
C LEU A 592 21.47 12.57 -14.28
N PRO A 593 20.73 12.36 -13.18
CA PRO A 593 20.40 13.42 -12.23
C PRO A 593 21.63 14.11 -11.64
N ASP A 594 21.51 15.42 -11.41
CA ASP A 594 22.49 16.19 -10.64
C ASP A 594 22.54 15.74 -9.16
N ARG A 595 23.53 16.26 -8.43
CA ARG A 595 23.76 15.95 -7.01
C ARG A 595 22.56 16.31 -6.12
N GLY A 596 21.84 17.39 -6.42
CA GLY A 596 20.65 17.82 -5.69
C GLY A 596 19.53 16.79 -5.82
N ARG A 597 19.13 16.49 -7.06
CA ARG A 597 18.11 15.47 -7.35
C ARG A 597 18.49 14.10 -6.82
N SER A 598 19.77 13.73 -6.93
CA SER A 598 20.32 12.49 -6.36
C SER A 598 20.14 12.41 -4.85
N CYS A 599 20.39 13.51 -4.14
CA CYS A 599 20.27 13.59 -2.69
C CYS A 599 18.82 13.41 -2.23
N TRP A 600 17.88 14.13 -2.85
CA TRP A 600 16.45 14.01 -2.55
C TRP A 600 15.90 12.62 -2.87
N HIS A 601 16.35 12.02 -3.98
CA HIS A 601 16.01 10.64 -4.35
C HIS A 601 16.45 9.64 -3.28
N LEU A 602 17.72 9.67 -2.88
CA LEU A 602 18.25 8.78 -1.84
C LEU A 602 17.49 8.94 -0.51
N GLY A 603 17.23 10.18 -0.09
CA GLY A 603 16.46 10.46 1.12
C GLY A 603 15.04 9.88 1.05
N ALA A 604 14.36 10.04 -0.10
CA ALA A 604 13.01 9.54 -0.32
C ALA A 604 12.96 8.01 -0.30
N VAL A 605 13.72 7.34 -1.16
CA VAL A 605 13.67 5.87 -1.27
C VAL A 605 14.14 5.18 0.00
N TRP A 606 15.04 5.79 0.76
CA TRP A 606 15.45 5.28 2.07
C TRP A 606 14.33 5.37 3.08
N ALA A 607 13.72 6.55 3.22
CA ALA A 607 12.68 6.82 4.21
C ALA A 607 11.43 5.97 3.98
N LEU A 608 11.03 5.80 2.71
CA LEU A 608 9.89 4.97 2.35
C LEU A 608 10.14 3.48 2.56
N SER A 609 11.39 3.03 2.60
CA SER A 609 11.73 1.60 2.78
C SER A 609 11.93 1.18 4.24
N GLN A 610 11.63 2.04 5.22
CA GLN A 610 11.82 1.72 6.64
C GLN A 610 10.54 1.16 7.27
N PHE A 611 10.70 0.16 8.13
CA PHE A 611 9.65 -0.25 9.07
C PHE A 611 9.66 0.65 10.30
N GLN A 612 8.50 0.83 10.92
CA GLN A 612 8.41 1.45 12.24
C GLN A 612 8.91 0.50 13.33
N ASP A 613 9.38 1.03 14.47
CA ASP A 613 9.86 0.21 15.60
C ASP A 613 8.81 -0.78 16.12
N ASN A 614 7.53 -0.42 16.04
CA ASN A 614 6.39 -1.24 16.46
C ASN A 614 5.48 -1.59 15.25
N GLU A 615 6.08 -1.88 14.10
CA GLU A 615 5.36 -2.30 12.91
C GLU A 615 4.48 -3.53 13.19
N LEU A 616 3.27 -3.55 12.62
CA LEU A 616 2.35 -4.67 12.74
C LEU A 616 2.30 -5.44 11.43
N PHE A 617 3.02 -6.56 11.38
CA PHE A 617 3.06 -7.43 10.21
C PHE A 617 1.80 -8.29 10.05
N LEU A 618 1.64 -8.87 8.87
CA LEU A 618 0.46 -9.57 8.42
C LEU A 618 0.06 -10.67 9.41
N GLY A 619 -1.17 -10.61 9.92
CA GLY A 619 -1.68 -11.57 10.92
C GLY A 619 -1.44 -11.18 12.39
N MET A 620 -0.71 -10.09 12.65
CA MET A 620 -0.57 -9.49 13.98
C MET A 620 -1.74 -8.54 14.25
N TYR A 621 -2.67 -8.97 15.10
CA TYR A 621 -3.90 -8.22 15.41
C TYR A 621 -4.01 -7.96 16.92
N PRO A 622 -3.23 -7.02 17.48
CA PRO A 622 -3.22 -6.73 18.92
C PRO A 622 -4.49 -6.01 19.41
N ASP A 623 -5.18 -5.31 18.51
CA ASP A 623 -6.47 -4.71 18.78
C ASP A 623 -7.56 -5.76 18.55
N GLU A 624 -8.01 -6.38 19.64
CA GLU A 624 -8.99 -7.47 19.69
C GLU A 624 -10.41 -7.01 19.38
N HIS A 625 -10.64 -6.54 18.15
CA HIS A 625 -12.00 -6.26 17.66
C HIS A 625 -12.87 -7.51 17.63
N PHE A 626 -12.27 -8.67 17.33
CA PHE A 626 -12.90 -9.98 17.43
C PHE A 626 -12.61 -10.63 18.78
N VAL A 627 -13.66 -10.91 19.55
CA VAL A 627 -13.55 -11.58 20.86
C VAL A 627 -13.95 -13.06 20.80
N GLU A 628 -14.62 -13.48 19.72
CA GLU A 628 -15.23 -14.80 19.58
C GLU A 628 -14.19 -15.89 19.26
N LYS A 629 -14.35 -17.06 19.89
CA LYS A 629 -13.42 -18.19 19.76
C LYS A 629 -13.24 -18.69 18.31
N PRO A 630 -14.29 -18.93 17.50
CA PRO A 630 -14.12 -19.47 16.14
C PRO A 630 -13.26 -18.59 15.23
N VAL A 631 -13.42 -17.26 15.31
CA VAL A 631 -12.62 -16.33 14.51
C VAL A 631 -11.20 -16.19 15.05
N LYS A 632 -10.99 -16.27 16.38
CA LYS A 632 -9.64 -16.34 16.97
C LYS A 632 -8.89 -17.60 16.51
N GLU A 633 -9.58 -18.73 16.37
CA GLU A 633 -9.03 -19.97 15.80
C GLU A 633 -8.70 -19.81 14.31
N ALA A 634 -9.55 -19.16 13.52
CA ALA A 634 -9.27 -18.83 12.12
C ALA A 634 -8.03 -17.91 11.99
N MET A 635 -7.91 -16.88 12.84
CA MET A 635 -6.72 -16.01 12.91
C MET A 635 -5.45 -16.79 13.28
N ALA A 636 -5.55 -17.79 14.18
CA ALA A 636 -4.43 -18.65 14.55
C ALA A 636 -4.01 -19.58 13.39
N LYS A 637 -4.98 -20.16 12.68
CA LYS A 637 -4.73 -20.92 11.44
C LYS A 637 -4.07 -20.05 10.37
N PHE A 638 -4.54 -18.82 10.19
CA PHE A 638 -3.94 -17.87 9.26
C PHE A 638 -2.47 -17.60 9.59
N ARG A 639 -2.16 -17.26 10.84
CA ARG A 639 -0.76 -17.08 11.29
C ARG A 639 0.11 -18.31 11.03
N LYS A 640 -0.40 -19.50 11.32
CA LYS A 640 0.32 -20.75 11.03
C LYS A 640 0.63 -20.90 9.53
N ASN A 641 -0.34 -20.63 8.66
CA ASN A 641 -0.13 -20.67 7.20
C ASN A 641 0.92 -19.64 6.76
N LEU A 642 0.93 -18.44 7.36
CA LEU A 642 1.95 -17.43 7.10
C LEU A 642 3.35 -17.90 7.54
N ASP A 643 3.49 -18.52 8.71
CA ASP A 643 4.76 -19.08 9.18
C ASP A 643 5.29 -20.18 8.23
N GLU A 644 4.41 -21.02 7.69
CA GLU A 644 4.77 -22.02 6.67
C GLU A 644 5.30 -21.36 5.39
N ILE A 645 4.72 -20.23 4.98
CA ILE A 645 5.20 -19.44 3.83
C ILE A 645 6.57 -18.82 4.15
N VAL A 646 6.76 -18.21 5.32
CA VAL A 646 8.06 -17.66 5.77
C VAL A 646 9.15 -18.74 5.69
N ASN A 647 8.87 -19.94 6.20
CA ASN A 647 9.82 -21.06 6.15
C ASN A 647 10.16 -21.46 4.71
N ALA A 648 9.17 -21.54 3.82
CA ALA A 648 9.38 -21.88 2.41
C ALA A 648 10.20 -20.81 1.67
N ILE A 649 9.94 -19.53 1.94
CA ILE A 649 10.68 -18.39 1.37
C ILE A 649 12.13 -18.40 1.87
N THR A 650 12.32 -18.63 3.17
CA THR A 650 13.63 -18.71 3.81
C THR A 650 14.49 -19.82 3.20
N GLU A 651 13.95 -21.04 3.06
CA GLU A 651 14.70 -22.14 2.45
C GLU A 651 14.96 -21.89 0.96
N ARG A 652 14.01 -21.31 0.21
CA ARG A 652 14.22 -20.93 -1.20
C ARG A 652 15.30 -19.86 -1.34
N ASN A 653 15.40 -18.91 -0.42
CA ASN A 653 16.39 -17.82 -0.46
C ASN A 653 17.78 -18.21 0.05
N LYS A 654 17.89 -19.35 0.73
CA LYS A 654 19.15 -19.87 1.26
C LYS A 654 20.20 -19.96 0.16
N ASN A 655 21.39 -19.42 0.43
CA ASN A 655 22.55 -19.37 -0.47
C ASN A 655 22.32 -18.61 -1.79
N LYS A 656 21.20 -17.88 -1.99
CA LYS A 656 21.06 -16.98 -3.14
C LYS A 656 21.86 -15.70 -2.90
N LYS A 657 22.60 -15.27 -3.92
CA LYS A 657 23.27 -13.96 -3.91
C LYS A 657 22.29 -12.79 -3.89
N LEU A 658 21.13 -12.99 -4.53
CA LEU A 658 20.05 -12.01 -4.64
C LEU A 658 18.74 -12.66 -4.19
N PRO A 659 18.52 -12.76 -2.87
CA PRO A 659 17.30 -13.30 -2.30
C PRO A 659 16.12 -12.33 -2.47
N TYR A 660 14.90 -12.87 -2.55
CA TYR A 660 13.67 -12.06 -2.66
C TYR A 660 12.86 -12.18 -1.36
N TYR A 661 12.82 -11.11 -0.56
CA TYR A 661 12.21 -11.10 0.78
C TYR A 661 10.93 -10.28 0.90
N TYR A 662 10.56 -9.49 -0.12
CA TYR A 662 9.52 -8.46 0.00
C TYR A 662 8.11 -9.02 0.24
N LEU A 663 7.89 -10.31 -0.06
CA LEU A 663 6.65 -11.03 0.22
C LEU A 663 6.79 -12.09 1.33
N SER A 664 7.86 -12.04 2.12
CA SER A 664 7.96 -12.83 3.34
C SER A 664 6.97 -12.28 4.38
N PRO A 665 6.01 -13.06 4.89
CA PRO A 665 4.95 -12.55 5.78
C PRO A 665 5.43 -11.81 7.03
N ASP A 666 6.59 -12.15 7.56
CA ASP A 666 7.27 -11.46 8.67
C ASP A 666 7.80 -10.06 8.31
N ARG A 667 7.62 -9.63 7.06
CA ARG A 667 8.02 -8.33 6.52
C ARG A 667 6.91 -7.63 5.73
N ILE A 668 5.70 -8.17 5.75
CA ILE A 668 4.53 -7.57 5.11
C ILE A 668 3.70 -6.86 6.19
N PRO A 669 3.62 -5.51 6.22
CA PRO A 669 2.72 -4.82 7.14
C PRO A 669 1.25 -5.16 6.87
N ASN A 670 0.38 -5.03 7.89
CA ASN A 670 -1.06 -5.24 7.70
C ASN A 670 -1.69 -4.19 6.75
N SER A 671 -1.18 -2.95 6.76
CA SER A 671 -1.76 -1.81 6.05
C SER A 671 -0.70 -0.96 5.35
N VAL A 672 -1.17 -0.01 4.53
CA VAL A 672 -0.33 1.01 3.91
C VAL A 672 -0.06 2.10 4.95
N ALA A 673 1.09 2.03 5.63
CA ALA A 673 1.47 2.93 6.73
C ALA A 673 2.89 3.50 6.63
N VAL A 674 3.80 2.83 5.92
CA VAL A 674 4.82 3.35 4.99
C VAL A 674 5.56 2.17 4.40
#